data_AF-A0A5N6THL2-F1
#
_entry.id   AF-A0A5N6THL2-F1
#
_cell.length_a   1.000
_cell.length_b   1.000
_cell.length_c   1.000
_cell.angle_alpha   90.00
_cell.angle_beta   90.00
_cell.angle_gamma   90.00
#
_symmetry.space_group_name_H-M   'P 1'
#
loop_
_entity.id
_entity.type
_entity.pdbx_description
1 polymer ?
#
loop_
_entity_poly.entity_id
_entity_poly.type
_entity_poly.pdbx_seq_one_letter_code
_entity_poly.pdbx_strand_id
1 'polypeptide(L)'
;MAPSTRGAASGLVTTGFTSVNPPGASFPNDPEIIAIEDDDDDEPMHGDGDIGDNGEDEEMEEEEEGEEEEEEDDEGDESVDEVDGMNGSESPLELSPVQNGHKTLDMATPELFTSAGAQEALHPLRRTADRVTRQIEAFAEKLDRFKQKGRSDELENYKAAYHLVKSYQTIAQDAMQDISKQNTLKRAKMGWSNSRSNGVSSEDPRTQEELQRLQLEANTWQLLHNLIGISDPQSKASMKQNQETALQNLHRYSTDREVWEKFIGADHYALECVIIMKWLEHTSKTAVQDIDSLISELEKQAERGQGLWTHGWLYTKETIKGQKRLRAWPQPLEPNDPTVTASLLISEKSDPLITQLDPDAVTRQKQKLQKQDQFHERATWMTCWKMLRQGESWTKIREWAEARLESWRAVSLCGASVDEKASCGQRTPADDATTRLMNRRSQDSWRTACSALARSQGTEDFERAVYGLLCGETEAAFKVCQSWDDYLYVYFNSVVLSRYQGFCKQFQRKLTHSPAVQVAFVPEPAGYADVNKFVAAAKGNDRVGVEARNPYRTIQAAILGKGYDSFFSSLAKGVSQAASSKGDMSFVPDLPPAQIDDSFLIAAEDGDALRIATHLYIVAGSLGHLRTDTHFVNNTSINVIGYIANLEEAALFDLIPLYVSLLPKYQEYPVLGQILIEIVDPRERRLQVRLMEKHGIDIEAVLEAQWKWVTGSASAVEHPRTLKRFPKVVRRKDGLPEAVPVKKDYIGTDLSGTEDKVIRSLEWLRYADGQWGRICQLGALLYKQFFATGRLAAARELSSRMSLSEISREQFGFDLTEFPFGFEDGMEPPTPEPSSPTKSRLLGSPHKRSWSITNKMPLDTQTGILIQQSHIMRDLEKLILAFDALERFAVLCEKLDKNKHRRDTGTIKDLREELQESLNDVSVHIDGVMDFWLTSAETEAEQAELEEIRVIYIPELFLSYHNALYHAGHVLTSEHLIQCMNLAIQVAENELLNGAFIRARRMAELMDALALSSRAMVNTQAKADKKLPTGETLGIWNVDVSEDESIDEA
;
A
#
# COMPACT_ATOMS: atom_id res chain seq x y z
N MET A 1 -67.00 54.86 -21.70
CA MET A 1 -68.25 54.81 -20.93
C MET A 1 -67.89 54.42 -19.50
N ALA A 2 -68.11 55.34 -18.56
CA ALA A 2 -68.15 55.08 -17.11
C ALA A 2 -69.59 54.61 -16.74
N PRO A 3 -69.99 54.35 -15.46
CA PRO A 3 -69.25 54.51 -14.19
C PRO A 3 -69.51 53.45 -13.08
N SER A 4 -68.67 53.53 -12.03
CA SER A 4 -68.91 53.56 -10.56
C SER A 4 -70.18 52.95 -9.93
N THR A 5 -70.06 52.41 -8.70
CA THR A 5 -70.53 53.11 -7.46
C THR A 5 -70.13 52.43 -6.14
N ARG A 6 -69.71 53.29 -5.20
CA ARG A 6 -69.64 53.11 -3.73
C ARG A 6 -71.01 52.90 -3.09
N GLY A 7 -71.02 52.31 -1.89
CA GLY A 7 -72.02 52.55 -0.85
C GLY A 7 -71.37 52.46 0.54
N ALA A 8 -71.23 53.60 1.19
CA ALA A 8 -70.82 53.77 2.59
C ALA A 8 -71.97 54.46 3.34
N ALA A 9 -72.17 54.11 4.60
CA ALA A 9 -72.81 54.89 5.69
C ALA A 9 -73.50 53.92 6.68
N SER A 10 -73.58 54.10 8.00
CA SER A 10 -72.92 54.90 9.05
C SER A 10 -73.92 54.95 10.22
N GLY A 11 -73.44 54.93 11.47
CA GLY A 11 -74.23 55.44 12.62
C GLY A 11 -74.00 54.64 13.91
N LEU A 12 -73.02 55.01 14.76
CA LEU A 12 -73.09 55.99 15.88
C LEU A 12 -73.83 55.44 17.14
N VAL A 13 -73.44 55.64 18.42
CA VAL A 13 -72.31 56.31 19.11
C VAL A 13 -72.44 56.09 20.64
N THR A 14 -71.30 55.84 21.34
CA THR A 14 -70.83 56.25 22.71
C THR A 14 -71.72 56.10 23.98
N THR A 15 -71.26 55.99 25.25
CA THR A 15 -70.06 56.44 26.02
C THR A 15 -69.88 55.60 27.32
N GLY A 16 -68.67 55.55 27.90
CA GLY A 16 -68.47 55.31 29.35
C GLY A 16 -67.06 54.85 29.80
N PHE A 17 -66.24 55.76 30.37
CA PHE A 17 -64.92 55.58 31.03
C PHE A 17 -65.01 54.76 32.36
N THR A 18 -63.98 54.17 33.02
CA THR A 18 -62.64 54.62 33.51
C THR A 18 -61.74 53.43 33.96
N SER A 19 -60.45 53.73 34.21
CA SER A 19 -59.20 52.94 34.45
C SER A 19 -59.00 52.10 35.74
N VAL A 20 -57.95 51.24 35.77
CA VAL A 20 -56.68 51.28 36.58
C VAL A 20 -55.89 49.94 36.41
N ASN A 21 -54.57 49.98 36.53
CA ASN A 21 -53.54 48.94 36.20
C ASN A 21 -53.01 48.15 37.46
N PRO A 22 -52.01 47.21 37.37
CA PRO A 22 -51.95 45.84 37.96
C PRO A 22 -50.97 45.70 39.17
N PRO A 23 -50.50 44.51 39.66
CA PRO A 23 -49.40 43.70 39.02
C PRO A 23 -49.26 42.17 39.39
N GLY A 24 -48.31 41.43 38.76
CA GLY A 24 -47.27 40.63 39.49
C GLY A 24 -47.16 39.08 39.45
N ALA A 25 -46.27 38.55 38.57
CA ALA A 25 -45.10 37.63 38.75
C ALA A 25 -45.12 36.15 39.31
N SER A 26 -44.62 35.23 38.44
CA SER A 26 -43.50 34.22 38.55
C SER A 26 -43.51 32.89 39.37
N PHE A 27 -43.44 31.74 38.64
CA PHE A 27 -42.54 30.52 38.60
C PHE A 27 -41.97 29.85 39.90
N PRO A 28 -41.45 28.56 39.95
CA PRO A 28 -40.76 27.76 38.88
C PRO A 28 -40.81 26.17 38.87
N ASN A 29 -40.27 25.60 37.77
CA ASN A 29 -39.44 24.38 37.48
C ASN A 29 -39.71 22.93 38.01
N ASP A 30 -39.96 21.99 37.05
CA ASP A 30 -39.31 20.68 36.68
C ASP A 30 -38.73 19.69 37.71
N PRO A 31 -38.47 18.39 37.38
CA PRO A 31 -38.92 17.52 36.25
C PRO A 31 -39.32 16.07 36.68
N GLU A 32 -39.87 15.22 35.79
CA GLU A 32 -39.60 13.76 35.75
C GLU A 32 -40.28 13.00 34.57
N ILE A 33 -39.48 12.15 33.91
CA ILE A 33 -39.79 10.84 33.27
C ILE A 33 -40.68 10.82 32.00
N ILE A 34 -40.12 10.27 30.91
CA ILE A 34 -40.88 9.83 29.73
C ILE A 34 -40.55 8.35 29.48
N ALA A 35 -41.58 7.52 29.59
CA ALA A 35 -41.74 6.24 28.90
C ALA A 35 -43.03 6.38 28.07
N ILE A 36 -43.02 6.01 26.79
CA ILE A 36 -44.24 5.88 26.01
C ILE A 36 -44.13 4.62 25.13
N GLU A 37 -45.21 3.86 25.23
CA GLU A 37 -45.59 2.60 24.60
C GLU A 37 -45.98 2.77 23.13
N ASP A 38 -46.04 1.61 22.47
CA ASP A 38 -46.58 1.36 21.13
C ASP A 38 -48.09 1.65 21.02
N ASP A 39 -48.58 1.93 19.81
CA ASP A 39 -49.73 1.25 19.18
C ASP A 39 -50.12 1.88 17.82
N ASP A 40 -50.21 0.99 16.83
CA ASP A 40 -51.21 0.82 15.76
C ASP A 40 -51.59 1.95 14.77
N ASP A 41 -51.51 1.63 13.46
CA ASP A 41 -52.69 1.33 12.61
C ASP A 41 -52.33 1.20 11.11
N ASP A 42 -52.85 0.12 10.48
CA ASP A 42 -53.44 -0.05 9.13
C ASP A 42 -52.65 0.34 7.85
N GLU A 43 -52.63 -0.35 6.70
CA GLU A 43 -53.27 -1.51 6.02
C GLU A 43 -52.55 -1.59 4.62
N PRO A 44 -52.90 -2.41 3.61
CA PRO A 44 -53.21 -3.83 3.54
C PRO A 44 -52.44 -4.60 2.42
N MET A 45 -52.71 -5.90 2.37
CA MET A 45 -52.19 -6.97 1.50
C MET A 45 -52.61 -6.93 0.02
N HIS A 46 -51.72 -7.41 -0.86
CA HIS A 46 -51.97 -8.25 -2.05
C HIS A 46 -50.62 -8.87 -2.45
N GLY A 47 -50.41 -10.16 -2.72
CA GLY A 47 -51.30 -11.28 -2.99
C GLY A 47 -50.56 -12.21 -3.97
N ASP A 48 -50.06 -13.33 -3.44
CA ASP A 48 -49.72 -14.64 -4.01
C ASP A 48 -49.10 -14.79 -5.41
N GLY A 49 -48.05 -15.62 -5.42
CA GLY A 49 -47.46 -16.27 -6.58
C GLY A 49 -46.47 -17.36 -6.16
N ASP A 50 -46.96 -18.33 -5.40
CA ASP A 50 -46.27 -19.53 -4.92
C ASP A 50 -45.91 -20.48 -6.08
N ILE A 51 -44.65 -20.94 -6.10
CA ILE A 51 -44.21 -22.21 -6.67
C ILE A 51 -43.18 -22.78 -5.69
N GLY A 52 -43.63 -23.70 -4.84
CA GLY A 52 -42.77 -24.63 -4.12
C GLY A 52 -42.02 -25.57 -5.08
N ASP A 53 -40.89 -26.12 -4.65
CA ASP A 53 -40.89 -27.30 -3.77
C ASP A 53 -39.50 -27.99 -3.78
N ASN A 54 -39.05 -28.31 -2.57
CA ASN A 54 -38.22 -29.45 -2.17
C ASN A 54 -36.70 -29.58 -2.45
N GLY A 55 -36.01 -29.90 -1.35
CA GLY A 55 -34.65 -30.43 -1.23
C GLY A 55 -34.05 -30.06 0.13
N GLU A 56 -34.67 -30.48 1.23
CA GLU A 56 -34.14 -31.53 2.14
C GLU A 56 -32.92 -31.06 2.95
N ASP A 57 -33.22 -30.65 4.19
CA ASP A 57 -32.30 -30.38 5.27
C ASP A 57 -31.76 -31.71 5.83
N GLU A 58 -30.43 -31.90 5.77
CA GLU A 58 -29.72 -32.82 6.65
C GLU A 58 -28.94 -31.97 7.67
N GLU A 59 -29.49 -31.86 8.88
CA GLU A 59 -28.79 -31.41 10.07
C GLU A 59 -27.74 -32.46 10.44
N MET A 60 -26.45 -32.16 10.25
CA MET A 60 -25.36 -32.85 10.94
C MET A 60 -24.85 -31.97 12.08
N GLU A 61 -25.10 -32.45 13.30
CA GLU A 61 -24.45 -32.02 14.53
C GLU A 61 -22.94 -32.30 14.41
N GLU A 62 -22.11 -31.27 14.39
CA GLU A 62 -20.67 -31.39 14.66
C GLU A 62 -20.39 -30.76 16.03
N GLU A 63 -19.94 -31.62 16.94
CA GLU A 63 -19.50 -31.31 18.30
C GLU A 63 -18.22 -30.45 18.24
N GLU A 64 -18.32 -29.18 18.65
CA GLU A 64 -17.15 -28.34 18.95
C GLU A 64 -16.58 -28.74 20.32
N GLU A 65 -15.51 -29.54 20.32
CA GLU A 65 -14.61 -29.65 21.47
C GLU A 65 -13.78 -28.35 21.57
N GLY A 66 -14.22 -27.44 22.45
CA GLY A 66 -13.43 -26.31 22.90
C GLY A 66 -12.45 -26.76 23.97
N GLU A 67 -11.16 -26.84 23.64
CA GLU A 67 -10.10 -26.88 24.64
C GLU A 67 -9.75 -25.44 25.03
N GLU A 68 -10.16 -25.07 26.24
CA GLU A 68 -9.79 -23.84 26.94
C GLU A 68 -8.32 -23.97 27.40
N GLU A 69 -7.40 -23.22 26.80
CA GLU A 69 -6.06 -23.02 27.38
C GLU A 69 -6.13 -21.89 28.42
N GLU A 70 -6.18 -22.29 29.69
CA GLU A 70 -5.98 -21.43 30.85
C GLU A 70 -4.49 -21.06 30.97
N GLU A 71 -4.16 -19.77 30.82
CA GLU A 71 -2.84 -19.24 31.19
C GLU A 71 -2.79 -19.09 32.72
N GLU A 72 -2.14 -20.05 33.40
CA GLU A 72 -1.76 -19.95 34.81
C GLU A 72 -0.49 -19.09 34.96
N ASP A 73 -0.64 -17.93 35.60
CA ASP A 73 0.46 -17.12 36.15
C ASP A 73 1.08 -17.84 37.36
N ASP A 74 2.25 -18.46 37.20
CA ASP A 74 3.04 -19.02 38.31
C ASP A 74 4.19 -18.08 38.70
N GLU A 75 3.98 -17.31 39.79
CA GLU A 75 5.02 -16.60 40.52
C GLU A 75 5.76 -17.58 41.45
N GLY A 76 6.91 -18.10 40.98
CA GLY A 76 7.81 -18.96 41.76
C GLY A 76 9.16 -18.29 42.06
N ASP A 77 9.30 -17.81 43.30
CA ASP A 77 10.51 -17.33 43.96
C ASP A 77 11.60 -18.42 44.01
N GLU A 78 12.76 -18.20 43.38
CA GLU A 78 13.98 -18.93 43.73
C GLU A 78 15.16 -17.98 43.93
N SER A 79 15.79 -18.16 45.08
CA SER A 79 16.79 -17.31 45.66
C SER A 79 18.09 -18.11 45.88
N VAL A 80 19.20 -17.39 45.69
CA VAL A 80 20.53 -17.57 46.33
C VAL A 80 21.40 -18.74 45.85
N ASP A 81 22.45 -18.45 45.06
CA ASP A 81 23.86 -18.38 45.52
C ASP A 81 24.82 -18.48 44.33
N GLU A 82 25.63 -17.46 44.08
CA GLU A 82 27.01 -17.72 43.64
C GLU A 82 27.96 -16.59 44.07
N VAL A 83 29.06 -17.04 44.68
CA VAL A 83 30.01 -16.29 45.48
C VAL A 83 31.20 -15.88 44.62
N ASP A 84 31.42 -14.56 44.54
CA ASP A 84 32.66 -13.80 44.68
C ASP A 84 33.92 -14.19 43.86
N GLY A 85 34.54 -13.21 43.18
CA GLY A 85 35.86 -13.44 42.57
C GLY A 85 36.47 -12.46 41.57
N MET A 86 36.51 -11.15 41.88
CA MET A 86 37.63 -10.22 41.61
C MET A 86 38.07 -9.80 40.17
N ASN A 87 38.06 -8.45 40.04
CA ASN A 87 39.13 -7.54 39.57
C ASN A 87 39.18 -6.99 38.12
N GLY A 88 39.04 -5.65 38.06
CA GLY A 88 39.78 -4.70 37.19
C GLY A 88 39.16 -4.46 35.81
N SER A 89 38.97 -3.25 35.29
CA SER A 89 39.56 -1.95 35.62
C SER A 89 38.88 -0.85 34.79
N GLU A 90 38.54 0.24 35.48
CA GLU A 90 38.65 1.66 35.09
C GLU A 90 37.95 2.22 33.83
N SER A 91 36.97 3.10 34.10
CA SER A 91 36.75 4.32 33.32
C SER A 91 36.61 5.50 34.30
N PRO A 92 37.37 6.61 34.18
CA PRO A 92 37.31 7.71 35.12
C PRO A 92 36.36 8.81 34.63
N LEU A 93 35.56 9.36 35.55
CA LEU A 93 35.50 10.80 35.88
C LEU A 93 34.28 11.08 36.78
N GLU A 94 34.56 11.13 38.09
CA GLU A 94 33.70 11.75 39.10
C GLU A 94 33.79 13.28 39.02
N LEU A 95 32.66 13.96 39.14
CA LEU A 95 32.59 15.26 39.80
C LEU A 95 31.53 15.18 40.92
N SER A 96 31.96 15.64 42.08
CA SER A 96 31.39 15.43 43.42
C SER A 96 30.14 16.27 43.74
N PRO A 97 29.38 15.90 44.80
CA PRO A 97 28.07 16.46 45.11
C PRO A 97 28.16 17.66 46.08
N VAL A 98 27.23 18.61 45.96
CA VAL A 98 26.98 19.63 46.98
C VAL A 98 25.55 19.49 47.51
N GLN A 99 25.44 19.29 48.82
CA GLN A 99 24.20 19.30 49.59
C GLN A 99 23.67 20.72 49.79
N ASN A 100 22.38 20.95 49.52
CA ASN A 100 21.34 21.28 50.50
C ASN A 100 20.20 22.12 49.90
N GLY A 101 18.96 21.73 50.21
CA GLY A 101 17.91 22.68 50.54
C GLY A 101 16.66 22.68 49.66
N HIS A 102 15.60 22.10 50.23
CA HIS A 102 14.19 22.49 50.10
C HIS A 102 13.32 22.05 48.89
N LYS A 103 12.19 21.44 49.32
CA LYS A 103 10.84 21.33 48.72
C LYS A 103 10.58 20.11 47.85
N THR A 104 9.86 19.18 48.48
CA THR A 104 8.97 18.18 47.91
C THR A 104 8.12 18.75 46.78
N LEU A 105 8.35 18.27 45.56
CA LEU A 105 7.42 18.27 44.45
C LEU A 105 7.50 16.85 43.88
N ASP A 106 6.42 16.09 44.00
CA ASP A 106 6.22 14.85 43.26
C ASP A 106 6.38 15.16 41.78
N MET A 107 7.52 14.77 41.22
CA MET A 107 7.76 14.81 39.79
C MET A 107 7.42 13.43 39.27
N ALA A 108 6.13 13.21 38.97
CA ALA A 108 5.71 12.07 38.16
C ALA A 108 6.55 12.08 36.89
N THR A 109 7.29 11.00 36.65
CA THR A 109 7.92 10.73 35.35
C THR A 109 6.83 10.84 34.29
N PRO A 110 7.06 11.56 33.17
CA PRO A 110 6.06 11.63 32.10
C PRO A 110 5.70 10.20 31.67
N GLU A 111 4.41 9.86 31.65
CA GLU A 111 3.89 8.51 31.37
C GLU A 111 4.44 7.93 30.04
N LEU A 112 4.87 8.79 29.12
CA LEU A 112 5.59 8.45 27.88
C LEU A 112 6.89 7.65 28.05
N PHE A 113 7.51 7.63 29.23
CA PHE A 113 8.74 6.86 29.50
C PHE A 113 8.47 5.50 30.16
N THR A 114 7.20 5.12 30.33
CA THR A 114 6.81 3.77 30.73
C THR A 114 6.39 2.96 29.51
N SER A 115 6.69 1.66 29.48
CA SER A 115 6.27 0.75 28.40
C SER A 115 4.73 0.78 28.20
N ALA A 116 3.98 0.91 29.30
CA ALA A 116 2.53 1.06 29.29
C ALA A 116 2.06 2.38 28.63
N GLY A 117 2.65 3.53 28.98
CA GLY A 117 2.30 4.81 28.34
C GLY A 117 2.75 4.91 26.88
N ALA A 118 3.83 4.23 26.49
CA ALA A 118 4.22 4.07 25.09
C ALA A 118 3.22 3.18 24.32
N GLN A 119 2.75 2.07 24.90
CA GLN A 119 1.73 1.22 24.29
C GLN A 119 0.37 1.91 24.16
N GLU A 120 -0.04 2.71 25.15
CA GLU A 120 -1.26 3.49 25.11
C GLU A 120 -1.21 4.61 24.04
N ALA A 121 -0.03 5.22 23.84
CA ALA A 121 0.21 6.19 22.76
C ALA A 121 0.28 5.55 21.35
N LEU A 122 0.68 4.28 21.24
CA LEU A 122 0.75 3.53 19.98
C LEU A 122 -0.58 2.89 19.55
N HIS A 123 -1.50 2.64 20.50
CA HIS A 123 -2.78 2.02 20.21
C HIS A 123 -3.63 2.75 19.13
N PRO A 124 -3.71 4.10 19.09
CA PRO A 124 -4.40 4.81 18.02
C PRO A 124 -3.76 4.60 16.64
N LEU A 125 -2.42 4.59 16.57
CA LEU A 125 -1.68 4.39 15.32
C LEU A 125 -1.87 2.98 14.78
N ARG A 126 -1.82 1.96 15.65
CA ARG A 126 -2.09 0.57 15.28
C ARG A 126 -3.50 0.39 14.73
N ARG A 127 -4.51 0.98 15.39
CA ARG A 127 -5.91 0.93 14.91
C ARG A 127 -6.10 1.61 13.55
N THR A 128 -5.44 2.75 13.33
CA THR A 128 -5.48 3.43 12.03
C THR A 128 -4.81 2.58 10.96
N ALA A 129 -3.64 2.00 11.25
CA ALA A 129 -2.93 1.09 10.33
C ALA A 129 -3.80 -0.14 9.99
N ASP A 130 -4.36 -0.83 10.98
CA ASP A 130 -5.23 -2.00 10.78
C ASP A 130 -6.45 -1.65 9.91
N ARG A 131 -7.03 -0.45 10.09
CA ARG A 131 -8.15 0.01 9.26
C ARG A 131 -7.73 0.27 7.82
N VAL A 132 -6.59 0.94 7.62
CA VAL A 132 -6.06 1.22 6.27
C VAL A 132 -5.75 -0.09 5.55
N THR A 133 -5.17 -1.07 6.24
CA THR A 133 -4.95 -2.42 5.71
C THR A 133 -6.25 -3.09 5.27
N ARG A 134 -7.28 -3.09 6.13
CA ARG A 134 -8.61 -3.64 5.78
C ARG A 134 -9.25 -2.95 4.58
N GLN A 135 -9.05 -1.64 4.45
CA GLN A 135 -9.51 -0.91 3.26
C GLN A 135 -8.78 -1.40 2.01
N ILE A 136 -7.45 -1.48 2.05
CA ILE A 136 -6.63 -1.95 0.93
C ILE A 136 -7.07 -3.37 0.50
N GLU A 137 -7.26 -4.28 1.45
CA GLU A 137 -7.76 -5.64 1.21
C GLU A 137 -9.16 -5.63 0.58
N ALA A 138 -10.09 -4.80 1.08
CA ALA A 138 -11.43 -4.69 0.53
C ALA A 138 -11.41 -4.18 -0.92
N PHE A 139 -10.54 -3.22 -1.26
CA PHE A 139 -10.34 -2.76 -2.64
C PHE A 139 -9.83 -3.89 -3.54
N ALA A 140 -8.79 -4.60 -3.09
CA ALA A 140 -8.20 -5.72 -3.82
C ALA A 140 -9.21 -6.86 -4.04
N GLU A 141 -10.04 -7.17 -3.05
CA GLU A 141 -11.09 -8.18 -3.16
C GLU A 141 -12.13 -7.82 -4.25
N LYS A 142 -12.59 -6.57 -4.30
CA LYS A 142 -13.52 -6.12 -5.36
C LYS A 142 -12.85 -6.13 -6.74
N LEU A 143 -11.55 -5.80 -6.80
CA LEU A 143 -10.78 -5.84 -8.03
C LEU A 143 -10.56 -7.26 -8.56
N ASP A 144 -10.28 -8.22 -7.69
CA ASP A 144 -10.13 -9.64 -8.06
C ASP A 144 -11.44 -10.19 -8.65
N ARG A 145 -12.58 -9.91 -8.00
CA ARG A 145 -13.92 -10.22 -8.52
C ARG A 145 -14.21 -9.55 -9.87
N PHE A 146 -13.64 -8.36 -10.10
CA PHE A 146 -13.76 -7.67 -11.38
C PHE A 146 -12.93 -8.35 -12.48
N LYS A 147 -11.72 -8.84 -12.18
CA LYS A 147 -10.81 -9.51 -13.12
C LYS A 147 -11.30 -10.91 -13.54
N GLN A 148 -11.80 -11.71 -12.61
CA GLN A 148 -12.17 -13.12 -12.86
C GLN A 148 -13.29 -13.31 -13.88
N LYS A 149 -14.14 -12.31 -14.08
CA LYS A 149 -15.20 -12.35 -15.09
C LYS A 149 -14.57 -12.01 -16.45
N GLY A 150 -14.00 -13.01 -17.13
CA GLY A 150 -13.48 -12.87 -18.49
C GLY A 150 -14.60 -12.41 -19.44
N ARG A 151 -14.53 -11.15 -19.89
CA ARG A 151 -15.62 -10.48 -20.61
C ARG A 151 -15.21 -10.11 -22.03
N SER A 152 -15.93 -10.65 -23.00
CA SER A 152 -15.82 -10.27 -24.42
C SER A 152 -16.71 -9.08 -24.80
N ASP A 153 -17.78 -8.84 -24.03
CA ASP A 153 -18.81 -7.85 -24.37
C ASP A 153 -18.57 -6.49 -23.71
N GLU A 154 -18.56 -5.42 -24.54
CA GLU A 154 -18.36 -4.02 -24.11
C GLU A 154 -19.38 -3.57 -23.05
N LEU A 155 -20.63 -4.02 -23.18
CA LEU A 155 -21.71 -3.69 -22.25
C LEU A 155 -21.52 -4.35 -20.87
N GLU A 156 -21.03 -5.59 -20.84
CA GLU A 156 -20.77 -6.29 -19.59
C GLU A 156 -19.55 -5.70 -18.87
N ASN A 157 -18.52 -5.31 -19.62
CA ASN A 157 -17.38 -4.57 -19.09
C ASN A 157 -17.79 -3.22 -18.50
N TYR A 158 -18.65 -2.48 -19.20
CA TYR A 158 -19.21 -1.22 -18.70
C TYR A 158 -20.01 -1.42 -17.40
N LYS A 159 -20.93 -2.39 -17.34
CA LYS A 159 -21.73 -2.68 -16.14
C LYS A 159 -20.85 -3.09 -14.96
N ALA A 160 -19.84 -3.90 -15.21
CA ALA A 160 -18.92 -4.31 -14.16
C ALA A 160 -18.06 -3.16 -13.64
N ALA A 161 -17.59 -2.28 -14.51
CA ALA A 161 -16.87 -1.06 -14.11
C ALA A 161 -17.78 -0.14 -13.26
N TYR A 162 -19.05 0.00 -13.65
CA TYR A 162 -20.05 0.73 -12.87
C TYR A 162 -20.25 0.15 -11.46
N HIS A 163 -20.43 -1.17 -11.35
CA HIS A 163 -20.55 -1.85 -10.05
C HIS A 163 -19.28 -1.78 -9.20
N LEU A 164 -18.10 -1.84 -9.83
CA LEU A 164 -16.82 -1.72 -9.15
C LEU A 164 -16.66 -0.35 -8.49
N VAL A 165 -16.92 0.73 -9.24
CA VAL A 165 -16.84 2.10 -8.71
C VAL A 165 -17.87 2.33 -7.60
N LYS A 166 -19.08 1.79 -7.73
CA LYS A 166 -20.08 1.84 -6.64
C LYS A 166 -19.58 1.14 -5.37
N SER A 167 -18.89 0.02 -5.52
CA SER A 167 -18.33 -0.73 -4.39
C SER A 167 -17.23 0.09 -3.70
N TYR A 168 -16.34 0.75 -4.45
CA TYR A 168 -15.32 1.64 -3.87
C TYR A 168 -15.94 2.85 -3.15
N GLN A 169 -17.00 3.44 -3.70
CA GLN A 169 -17.73 4.50 -3.03
C GLN A 169 -18.29 4.02 -1.67
N THR A 170 -18.85 2.80 -1.63
CA THR A 170 -19.43 2.22 -0.42
C THR A 170 -18.34 1.98 0.63
N ILE A 171 -17.18 1.41 0.24
CA ILE A 171 -16.03 1.19 1.13
C ILE A 171 -15.58 2.51 1.79
N ALA A 172 -15.46 3.59 1.02
CA ALA A 172 -15.07 4.90 1.56
C ALA A 172 -16.13 5.47 2.52
N GLN A 173 -17.42 5.30 2.23
CA GLN A 173 -18.52 5.74 3.10
C GLN A 173 -18.58 4.94 4.40
N ASP A 174 -18.43 3.62 4.33
CA ASP A 174 -18.42 2.73 5.50
C ASP A 174 -17.25 3.07 6.42
N ALA A 175 -16.07 3.33 5.85
CA ALA A 175 -14.91 3.80 6.62
C ALA A 175 -15.16 5.12 7.38
N MET A 176 -15.83 6.09 6.73
CA MET A 176 -16.21 7.34 7.39
C MET A 176 -17.20 7.10 8.52
N GLN A 177 -18.20 6.23 8.30
CA GLN A 177 -19.18 5.88 9.33
C GLN A 177 -18.48 5.20 10.51
N ASP A 178 -17.54 4.30 10.26
CA ASP A 178 -16.80 3.60 11.32
C ASP A 178 -15.94 4.55 12.15
N ILE A 179 -15.26 5.51 11.53
CA ILE A 179 -14.52 6.57 12.26
C ILE A 179 -15.46 7.41 13.10
N SER A 180 -16.60 7.81 12.53
CA SER A 180 -17.59 8.61 13.26
C SER A 180 -18.17 7.85 14.46
N LYS A 181 -18.53 6.57 14.28
CA LYS A 181 -19.01 5.67 15.34
C LYS A 181 -17.94 5.51 16.42
N GLN A 182 -16.70 5.25 16.06
CA GLN A 182 -15.59 5.15 17.02
C GLN A 182 -15.39 6.45 17.81
N ASN A 183 -15.48 7.61 17.17
CA ASN A 183 -15.39 8.90 17.86
C ASN A 183 -16.57 9.14 18.81
N THR A 184 -17.79 8.76 18.42
CA THR A 184 -18.95 8.83 19.33
C THR A 184 -18.81 7.89 20.52
N LEU A 185 -18.31 6.67 20.32
CA LEU A 185 -18.04 5.70 21.38
C LEU A 185 -16.93 6.16 22.32
N LYS A 186 -15.85 6.76 21.80
CA LYS A 186 -14.79 7.39 22.61
C LYS A 186 -15.37 8.52 23.47
N ARG A 187 -16.20 9.39 22.90
CA ARG A 187 -16.90 10.46 23.64
C ARG A 187 -17.81 9.89 24.73
N ALA A 188 -18.55 8.83 24.43
CA ALA A 188 -19.41 8.16 25.42
C ALA A 188 -18.60 7.53 26.57
N LYS A 189 -17.46 6.88 26.27
CA LYS A 189 -16.57 6.28 27.27
C LYS A 189 -15.85 7.29 28.15
N MET A 190 -15.57 8.50 27.65
CA MET A 190 -14.90 9.55 28.43
C MET A 190 -15.79 10.21 29.50
N GLY A 191 -17.11 9.98 29.48
CA GLY A 191 -18.03 10.33 30.56
C GLY A 191 -18.19 11.84 30.85
N TRP A 192 -19.26 12.21 31.56
CA TRP A 192 -19.64 13.59 31.88
C TRP A 192 -18.63 14.38 32.75
N SER A 193 -17.48 13.83 33.17
CA SER A 193 -16.60 14.49 34.15
C SER A 193 -15.85 15.72 33.61
N ASN A 194 -15.75 15.88 32.28
CA ASN A 194 -15.11 17.05 31.66
C ASN A 194 -16.11 18.14 31.19
N SER A 195 -17.42 17.97 31.40
CA SER A 195 -18.44 18.93 30.92
C SER A 195 -18.46 20.29 31.68
N ARG A 196 -17.52 20.54 32.60
CA ARG A 196 -17.46 21.79 33.39
C ARG A 196 -16.38 22.78 32.92
N SER A 197 -15.52 22.44 31.97
CA SER A 197 -14.70 23.43 31.28
C SER A 197 -15.44 23.91 30.03
N ASN A 198 -15.69 25.22 29.97
CA ASN A 198 -16.53 25.89 28.97
C ASN A 198 -15.82 26.03 27.60
N GLY A 199 -15.19 24.95 27.12
CA GLY A 199 -14.59 24.85 25.80
C GLY A 199 -15.21 23.68 25.06
N VAL A 200 -15.82 23.93 23.91
CA VAL A 200 -16.19 22.90 22.94
C VAL A 200 -14.99 21.95 22.83
N SER A 201 -15.17 20.67 23.16
CA SER A 201 -14.12 19.66 22.98
C SER A 201 -13.80 19.60 21.50
N SER A 202 -12.77 20.34 21.06
CA SER A 202 -12.30 20.34 19.69
C SER A 202 -11.99 18.90 19.31
N GLU A 203 -12.53 18.43 18.19
CA GLU A 203 -12.16 17.14 17.63
C GLU A 203 -10.65 17.06 17.47
N ASP A 204 -10.08 15.86 17.66
CA ASP A 204 -8.66 15.66 17.43
C ASP A 204 -8.34 16.05 15.98
N PRO A 205 -7.47 17.05 15.74
CA PRO A 205 -7.21 17.59 14.40
C PRO A 205 -6.80 16.50 13.39
N ARG A 206 -6.14 15.43 13.86
CA ARG A 206 -5.76 14.29 13.00
C ARG A 206 -6.97 13.50 12.50
N THR A 207 -7.95 13.25 13.38
CA THR A 207 -9.18 12.55 12.99
C THR A 207 -10.04 13.38 12.04
N GLN A 208 -10.05 14.71 12.22
CA GLN A 208 -10.75 15.62 11.33
C GLN A 208 -10.09 15.66 9.94
N GLU A 209 -8.75 15.69 9.88
CA GLU A 209 -8.00 15.60 8.63
C GLU A 209 -8.27 14.28 7.90
N GLU A 210 -8.27 13.15 8.63
CA GLU A 210 -8.57 11.83 8.06
C GLU A 210 -10.01 11.74 7.51
N LEU A 211 -11.00 12.26 8.25
CA LEU A 211 -12.38 12.35 7.76
C LEU A 211 -12.49 13.21 6.50
N GLN A 212 -11.75 14.32 6.43
CA GLN A 212 -11.70 15.16 5.22
C GLN A 212 -11.11 14.40 4.02
N ARG A 213 -10.03 13.64 4.23
CA ARG A 213 -9.41 12.81 3.16
C ARG A 213 -10.39 11.75 2.64
N LEU A 214 -11.03 11.01 3.54
CA LEU A 214 -12.03 9.99 3.16
C LEU A 214 -13.26 10.60 2.48
N GLN A 215 -13.70 11.79 2.92
CA GLN A 215 -14.78 12.52 2.25
C GLN A 215 -14.37 12.89 0.82
N LEU A 216 -13.14 13.35 0.60
CA LEU A 216 -12.62 13.66 -0.74
C LEU A 216 -12.54 12.40 -1.62
N GLU A 217 -12.13 11.27 -1.06
CA GLU A 217 -12.15 9.98 -1.75
C GLU A 217 -13.58 9.55 -2.15
N ALA A 218 -14.52 9.55 -1.20
CA ALA A 218 -15.92 9.20 -1.46
C ALA A 218 -16.54 10.10 -2.54
N ASN A 219 -16.23 11.41 -2.49
CA ASN A 219 -16.67 12.37 -3.50
C ASN A 219 -16.06 12.07 -4.88
N THR A 220 -14.81 11.62 -4.93
CA THR A 220 -14.12 11.25 -6.19
C THR A 220 -14.79 10.04 -6.83
N TRP A 221 -15.09 9.00 -6.05
CA TRP A 221 -15.78 7.81 -6.57
C TRP A 221 -17.22 8.11 -6.97
N GLN A 222 -17.94 8.96 -6.23
CA GLN A 222 -19.28 9.41 -6.59
C GLN A 222 -19.30 10.19 -7.91
N LEU A 223 -18.33 11.09 -8.13
CA LEU A 223 -18.18 11.82 -9.39
C LEU A 223 -18.01 10.85 -10.56
N LEU A 224 -17.06 9.92 -10.43
CA LEU A 224 -16.79 8.92 -11.46
C LEU A 224 -18.02 8.04 -11.74
N HIS A 225 -18.69 7.56 -10.68
CA HIS A 225 -19.90 6.75 -10.78
C HIS A 225 -21.01 7.47 -11.56
N ASN A 226 -21.26 8.74 -11.22
CA ASN A 226 -22.29 9.55 -11.87
C ASN A 226 -21.99 9.78 -13.36
N LEU A 227 -20.73 10.03 -13.72
CA LEU A 227 -20.30 10.22 -15.12
C LEU A 227 -20.30 8.92 -15.92
N ILE A 228 -19.92 7.80 -15.30
CA ILE A 228 -20.03 6.49 -15.93
C ILE A 228 -21.51 6.21 -16.23
N GLY A 229 -22.41 6.40 -15.26
CA GLY A 229 -23.83 6.09 -15.38
C GLY A 229 -24.58 6.75 -16.54
N ILE A 230 -24.11 7.89 -17.04
CA ILE A 230 -24.67 8.55 -18.24
C ILE A 230 -24.02 8.17 -19.56
N SER A 231 -22.85 7.53 -19.49
CA SER A 231 -22.02 7.17 -20.64
C SER A 231 -22.31 5.76 -21.18
N ASP A 232 -23.41 5.15 -20.73
CA ASP A 232 -23.87 3.83 -21.16
C ASP A 232 -24.03 3.76 -22.70
N PRO A 233 -23.60 2.66 -23.36
CA PRO A 233 -23.73 2.52 -24.81
C PRO A 233 -25.15 2.75 -25.36
N GLN A 234 -26.20 2.33 -24.65
CA GLN A 234 -27.58 2.54 -25.08
C GLN A 234 -27.97 4.02 -24.94
N SER A 235 -27.52 4.67 -23.87
CA SER A 235 -27.70 6.11 -23.66
C SER A 235 -27.05 6.93 -24.77
N LYS A 236 -25.83 6.57 -25.21
CA LYS A 236 -25.15 7.22 -26.35
C LYS A 236 -25.92 7.05 -27.66
N ALA A 237 -26.51 5.88 -27.91
CA ALA A 237 -27.34 5.64 -29.10
C ALA A 237 -28.63 6.50 -29.06
N SER A 238 -29.31 6.54 -27.91
CA SER A 238 -30.49 7.38 -27.70
C SER A 238 -30.18 8.87 -27.90
N MET A 239 -29.01 9.35 -27.46
CA MET A 239 -28.61 10.74 -27.66
C MET A 239 -28.44 11.11 -29.13
N LYS A 240 -27.84 10.24 -29.96
CA LYS A 240 -27.74 10.49 -31.41
C LYS A 240 -29.12 10.62 -32.06
N GLN A 241 -30.05 9.73 -31.68
CA GLN A 241 -31.44 9.82 -32.13
C GLN A 241 -32.13 11.09 -31.64
N ASN A 242 -31.86 11.52 -30.40
CA ASN A 242 -32.38 12.77 -29.86
C ASN A 242 -31.80 13.99 -30.57
N GLN A 243 -30.54 13.98 -31.02
CA GLN A 243 -29.96 15.10 -31.80
C GLN A 243 -30.71 15.31 -33.12
N GLU A 244 -31.11 14.23 -33.78
CA GLU A 244 -31.88 14.29 -35.03
C GLU A 244 -33.32 14.78 -34.80
N THR A 245 -33.94 14.37 -33.68
CA THR A 245 -35.39 14.57 -33.43
C THR A 245 -35.71 15.71 -32.46
N ALA A 246 -34.74 16.24 -31.70
CA ALA A 246 -34.97 17.19 -30.61
C ALA A 246 -35.69 18.45 -31.07
N LEU A 247 -35.27 19.05 -32.17
CA LEU A 247 -35.89 20.26 -32.70
C LEU A 247 -37.23 19.98 -33.39
N GLN A 248 -37.46 18.75 -33.87
CA GLN A 248 -38.68 18.39 -34.60
C GLN A 248 -39.90 18.36 -33.70
N ASN A 249 -39.75 17.75 -32.53
CA ASN A 249 -40.82 17.59 -31.54
C ASN A 249 -41.17 18.89 -30.81
N LEU A 250 -40.36 19.95 -30.95
CA LEU A 250 -40.57 21.24 -30.30
C LEU A 250 -41.33 22.22 -31.19
N HIS A 251 -42.25 22.97 -30.58
CA HIS A 251 -43.08 23.97 -31.24
C HIS A 251 -43.17 25.29 -30.44
N ARG A 252 -43.78 26.32 -31.02
CA ARG A 252 -43.88 27.67 -30.41
C ARG A 252 -44.58 27.67 -29.05
N TYR A 253 -45.48 26.74 -28.79
CA TYR A 253 -46.21 26.63 -27.52
C TYR A 253 -45.57 25.64 -26.53
N SER A 254 -44.38 25.10 -26.85
CA SER A 254 -43.70 24.17 -25.95
C SER A 254 -43.32 24.90 -24.68
N THR A 255 -43.43 24.22 -23.55
CA THR A 255 -43.02 24.77 -22.25
C THR A 255 -41.49 24.89 -22.18
N ASP A 256 -40.97 25.80 -21.35
CA ASP A 256 -39.53 25.94 -21.17
C ASP A 256 -38.88 24.67 -20.60
N ARG A 257 -39.67 23.86 -19.89
CA ARG A 257 -39.27 22.54 -19.39
C ARG A 257 -39.10 21.51 -20.51
N GLU A 258 -40.06 21.39 -21.42
CA GLU A 258 -39.93 20.49 -22.59
C GLU A 258 -38.69 20.84 -23.42
N VAL A 259 -38.42 22.13 -23.60
CA VAL A 259 -37.23 22.63 -24.31
C VAL A 259 -35.95 22.25 -23.57
N TRP A 260 -35.92 22.41 -22.25
CA TRP A 260 -34.79 22.01 -21.41
C TRP A 260 -34.52 20.50 -21.44
N GLU A 261 -35.56 19.67 -21.32
CA GLU A 261 -35.41 18.21 -21.36
C GLU A 261 -34.89 17.73 -22.72
N LYS A 262 -35.38 18.32 -23.82
CA LYS A 262 -34.85 18.02 -25.16
C LYS A 262 -33.43 18.52 -25.36
N PHE A 263 -33.04 19.63 -24.74
CA PHE A 263 -31.66 20.11 -24.74
C PHE A 263 -30.73 19.12 -24.03
N ILE A 264 -31.03 18.74 -22.79
CA ILE A 264 -30.23 17.80 -22.00
C ILE A 264 -30.18 16.41 -22.65
N GLY A 265 -31.27 15.98 -23.30
CA GLY A 265 -31.30 14.72 -24.04
C GLY A 265 -30.51 14.71 -25.36
N ALA A 266 -30.22 15.88 -25.94
CA ALA A 266 -29.52 16.03 -27.21
C ALA A 266 -28.04 16.43 -27.06
N ASP A 267 -27.67 17.12 -25.98
CA ASP A 267 -26.30 17.57 -25.72
C ASP A 267 -25.67 16.81 -24.54
N HIS A 268 -24.84 15.81 -24.87
CA HIS A 268 -24.19 14.96 -23.87
C HIS A 268 -23.28 15.73 -22.92
N TYR A 269 -22.49 16.68 -23.45
CA TYR A 269 -21.57 17.46 -22.62
C TYR A 269 -22.34 18.40 -21.68
N ALA A 270 -23.48 18.94 -22.11
CA ALA A 270 -24.34 19.72 -21.22
C ALA A 270 -24.92 18.86 -20.08
N LEU A 271 -25.33 17.62 -20.37
CA LEU A 271 -25.76 16.65 -19.36
C LEU A 271 -24.63 16.34 -18.36
N GLU A 272 -23.40 16.10 -18.85
CA GLU A 272 -22.22 15.93 -17.99
C GLU A 272 -22.03 17.13 -17.06
N CYS A 273 -22.04 18.35 -17.59
CA CYS A 273 -21.88 19.56 -16.79
C CYS A 273 -22.99 19.70 -15.72
N VAL A 274 -24.25 19.39 -16.05
CA VAL A 274 -25.35 19.44 -15.06
C VAL A 274 -25.16 18.39 -13.96
N ILE A 275 -24.66 17.20 -14.30
CA ILE A 275 -24.37 16.15 -13.30
C ILE A 275 -23.19 16.53 -12.42
N ILE A 276 -22.15 17.13 -13.00
CA ILE A 276 -21.03 17.69 -12.25
C ILE A 276 -21.53 18.78 -11.29
N MET A 277 -22.43 19.65 -11.74
CA MET A 277 -23.07 20.65 -10.86
C MET A 277 -23.85 20.00 -9.72
N LYS A 278 -24.64 18.94 -9.98
CA LYS A 278 -25.36 18.20 -8.91
C LYS A 278 -24.42 17.53 -7.92
N TRP A 279 -23.30 17.02 -8.41
CA TRP A 279 -22.24 16.49 -7.55
C TRP A 279 -21.62 17.59 -6.68
N LEU A 280 -21.29 18.75 -7.24
CA LEU A 280 -20.80 19.92 -6.48
C LEU A 280 -21.82 20.41 -5.44
N GLU A 281 -23.12 20.39 -5.79
CA GLU A 281 -24.22 20.70 -4.86
C GLU A 281 -24.27 19.73 -3.68
N HIS A 282 -24.03 18.45 -3.93
CA HIS A 282 -23.92 17.44 -2.88
C HIS A 282 -22.69 17.66 -2.00
N THR A 283 -21.52 17.86 -2.60
CA THR A 283 -20.26 18.14 -1.88
C THR A 283 -20.37 19.40 -1.01
N SER A 284 -21.07 20.43 -1.49
CA SER A 284 -21.33 21.66 -0.73
C SER A 284 -22.24 21.46 0.49
N LYS A 285 -23.12 20.45 0.48
CA LYS A 285 -23.94 20.09 1.64
C LYS A 285 -23.13 19.33 2.70
N THR A 286 -22.22 18.47 2.27
CA THR A 286 -21.42 17.60 3.15
C THR A 286 -20.15 18.27 3.69
N ALA A 287 -19.62 19.29 3.02
CA ALA A 287 -18.44 20.03 3.47
C ALA A 287 -18.69 20.75 4.81
N VAL A 288 -17.66 20.80 5.68
CA VAL A 288 -17.70 21.55 6.95
C VAL A 288 -17.97 23.03 6.65
N GLN A 289 -19.12 23.53 7.07
CA GLN A 289 -19.68 24.79 6.55
C GLN A 289 -19.08 26.02 7.24
N ASP A 290 -17.89 26.46 6.81
CA ASP A 290 -17.26 27.74 7.21
C ASP A 290 -18.19 28.95 6.93
N ILE A 291 -19.07 28.80 5.93
CA ILE A 291 -20.05 29.82 5.56
C ILE A 291 -21.15 29.95 6.62
N ASP A 292 -21.47 28.90 7.37
CA ASP A 292 -22.46 28.97 8.44
C ASP A 292 -21.95 29.71 9.66
N SER A 293 -20.67 29.54 9.99
CA SER A 293 -20.02 30.37 11.01
C SER A 293 -20.00 31.84 10.60
N LEU A 294 -19.71 32.14 9.33
CA LEU A 294 -19.72 33.52 8.82
C LEU A 294 -21.14 34.12 8.82
N ILE A 295 -22.16 33.36 8.42
CA ILE A 295 -23.56 33.78 8.48
C ILE A 295 -23.94 34.06 9.94
N SER A 296 -23.64 33.14 10.87
CA SER A 296 -23.95 33.31 12.29
C SER A 296 -23.27 34.54 12.90
N GLU A 297 -22.01 34.80 12.54
CA GLU A 297 -21.27 35.98 12.99
C GLU A 297 -21.87 37.28 12.46
N LEU A 298 -22.26 37.32 11.18
CA LEU A 298 -22.94 38.49 10.59
C LEU A 298 -24.32 38.72 11.23
N GLU A 299 -25.04 37.66 11.56
CA GLU A 299 -26.34 37.73 12.25
C GLU A 299 -26.19 38.26 13.69
N LYS A 300 -25.11 37.88 14.40
CA LYS A 300 -24.78 38.46 15.72
C LYS A 300 -24.47 39.96 15.62
N GLN A 301 -23.69 40.35 14.62
CA GLN A 301 -23.34 41.76 14.37
C GLN A 301 -24.54 42.62 13.94
N ALA A 302 -25.61 42.01 13.45
CA ALA A 302 -26.86 42.70 13.13
C ALA A 302 -27.70 43.06 14.38
N GLU A 303 -27.35 42.55 15.57
CA GLU A 303 -27.95 42.90 16.88
C GLU A 303 -29.48 42.72 17.01
N ARG A 304 -30.13 41.95 16.13
CA ARG A 304 -31.60 41.77 16.11
C ARG A 304 -32.16 40.78 17.13
N GLY A 305 -31.30 39.94 17.71
CA GLY A 305 -31.71 38.77 18.49
C GLY A 305 -32.10 37.59 17.59
N GLN A 306 -31.84 36.35 18.04
CA GLN A 306 -32.24 35.14 17.31
C GLN A 306 -33.77 35.09 17.15
N GLY A 307 -34.25 34.89 15.92
CA GLY A 307 -35.67 34.65 15.66
C GLY A 307 -36.50 35.86 15.20
N LEU A 308 -35.96 37.09 15.20
CA LEU A 308 -36.65 38.30 14.73
C LEU A 308 -36.45 38.55 13.21
N TRP A 309 -36.83 37.57 12.38
CA TRP A 309 -36.64 37.61 10.91
C TRP A 309 -37.76 38.30 10.12
N THR A 310 -38.83 38.72 10.80
CA THR A 310 -40.09 39.15 10.16
C THR A 310 -40.14 40.63 9.76
N HIS A 311 -39.05 41.38 9.92
CA HIS A 311 -38.99 42.80 9.63
C HIS A 311 -37.78 43.13 8.75
N GLY A 312 -37.99 43.42 7.46
CA GLY A 312 -36.98 43.74 6.43
C GLY A 312 -35.82 44.65 6.90
N TRP A 313 -35.84 45.96 6.65
CA TRP A 313 -34.83 46.91 7.17
C TRP A 313 -35.32 47.63 8.45
N LEU A 314 -35.25 46.96 9.59
CA LEU A 314 -35.80 47.42 10.87
C LEU A 314 -35.18 48.73 11.36
N TYR A 315 -33.85 48.80 11.47
CA TYR A 315 -33.18 49.96 12.06
C TYR A 315 -33.25 51.19 11.15
N THR A 316 -33.13 50.96 9.84
CA THR A 316 -33.30 51.98 8.80
C THR A 316 -34.74 52.50 8.79
N LYS A 317 -35.73 51.64 8.98
CA LYS A 317 -37.14 52.04 9.13
C LYS A 317 -37.35 52.86 10.41
N GLU A 318 -36.71 52.52 11.51
CA GLU A 318 -36.81 53.27 12.77
C GLU A 318 -36.18 54.66 12.67
N THR A 319 -35.01 54.78 12.05
CA THR A 319 -34.34 56.06 11.82
C THR A 319 -35.13 56.98 10.88
N ILE A 320 -35.66 56.45 9.77
CA ILE A 320 -36.58 57.19 8.88
C ILE A 320 -37.83 57.64 9.64
N LYS A 321 -38.45 56.76 10.44
CA LYS A 321 -39.60 57.11 11.27
C LYS A 321 -39.26 58.18 12.31
N GLY A 322 -38.10 58.09 12.95
CA GLY A 322 -37.59 59.09 13.89
C GLY A 322 -37.48 60.47 13.24
N GLN A 323 -36.89 60.54 12.05
CA GLN A 323 -36.76 61.79 11.29
C GLN A 323 -38.11 62.35 10.83
N LYS A 324 -39.05 61.51 10.43
CA LYS A 324 -40.44 61.95 10.14
C LYS A 324 -41.13 62.54 11.37
N ARG A 325 -40.92 61.95 12.55
CA ARG A 325 -41.46 62.47 13.83
C ARG A 325 -40.84 63.82 14.17
N LEU A 326 -39.52 63.96 14.03
CA LEU A 326 -38.81 65.22 14.29
C LEU A 326 -39.27 66.37 13.39
N ARG A 327 -39.64 66.05 12.14
CA ARG A 327 -40.09 67.04 11.14
C ARG A 327 -41.61 67.24 11.10
N ALA A 328 -42.37 66.51 11.93
CA ALA A 328 -43.84 66.43 11.88
C ALA A 328 -44.37 66.23 10.43
N TRP A 329 -43.64 65.47 9.62
CA TRP A 329 -43.85 65.40 8.17
C TRP A 329 -44.62 64.13 7.80
N PRO A 330 -45.88 64.23 7.31
CA PRO A 330 -46.72 63.07 7.02
C PRO A 330 -46.42 62.44 5.65
N GLN A 331 -45.73 63.15 4.75
CA GLN A 331 -45.43 62.66 3.40
C GLN A 331 -44.15 61.79 3.36
N PRO A 332 -43.94 61.00 2.29
CA PRO A 332 -42.64 60.38 2.02
C PRO A 332 -41.52 61.42 2.00
N LEU A 333 -40.32 61.03 2.44
CA LEU A 333 -39.15 61.90 2.35
C LEU A 333 -38.61 61.82 0.93
N GLU A 334 -38.43 62.96 0.27
CA GLU A 334 -37.94 63.02 -1.09
C GLU A 334 -36.42 62.79 -1.13
N PRO A 335 -35.91 61.84 -1.95
CA PRO A 335 -34.49 61.50 -2.00
C PRO A 335 -33.57 62.65 -2.45
N ASN A 336 -34.10 63.57 -3.26
CA ASN A 336 -33.35 64.66 -3.89
C ASN A 336 -33.40 65.98 -3.10
N ASP A 337 -34.05 66.01 -1.93
CA ASP A 337 -34.10 67.21 -1.12
C ASP A 337 -32.78 67.40 -0.34
N PRO A 338 -32.00 68.47 -0.60
CA PRO A 338 -30.72 68.70 0.06
C PRO A 338 -30.85 68.82 1.59
N THR A 339 -32.01 69.24 2.11
CA THR A 339 -32.24 69.35 3.56
C THR A 339 -32.48 68.00 4.23
N VAL A 340 -33.02 67.03 3.50
CA VAL A 340 -33.23 65.64 3.96
C VAL A 340 -31.88 64.93 3.96
N THR A 341 -31.18 65.03 2.83
CA THR A 341 -29.87 64.38 2.58
C THR A 341 -28.79 64.81 3.59
N ALA A 342 -28.79 66.06 4.05
CA ALA A 342 -27.84 66.56 5.04
C ALA A 342 -28.14 66.12 6.50
N SER A 343 -29.34 65.62 6.78
CA SER A 343 -29.78 65.28 8.15
C SER A 343 -29.92 63.78 8.41
N LEU A 344 -30.22 63.01 7.36
CA LEU A 344 -30.35 61.56 7.39
C LEU A 344 -28.99 60.97 7.05
N LEU A 345 -28.07 61.03 8.02
CA LEU A 345 -26.71 60.55 7.88
C LEU A 345 -26.48 59.30 8.73
N ILE A 346 -25.61 58.43 8.24
CA ILE A 346 -25.11 57.30 9.01
C ILE A 346 -24.17 57.84 10.11
N SER A 347 -24.43 57.41 11.36
CA SER A 347 -23.83 57.92 12.60
C SER A 347 -22.28 57.96 12.64
N GLU A 348 -21.58 57.24 11.76
CA GLU A 348 -20.12 57.09 11.80
C GLU A 348 -19.37 57.77 10.62
N LYS A 349 -20.02 58.01 9.45
CA LYS A 349 -19.31 58.41 8.21
C LYS A 349 -19.92 59.58 7.43
N SER A 350 -21.00 60.20 7.91
CA SER A 350 -21.69 61.30 7.20
C SER A 350 -22.16 60.94 5.78
N ASP A 351 -22.38 59.65 5.51
CA ASP A 351 -22.99 59.18 4.27
C ASP A 351 -24.53 59.29 4.36
N PRO A 352 -25.21 59.70 3.28
CA PRO A 352 -26.68 59.80 3.26
C PRO A 352 -27.36 58.42 3.35
N LEU A 353 -28.35 58.33 4.24
CA LEU A 353 -29.21 57.17 4.49
C LEU A 353 -30.42 57.19 3.54
N ILE A 354 -30.84 56.01 3.09
CA ILE A 354 -32.03 55.86 2.25
C ILE A 354 -33.30 56.48 2.88
N THR A 355 -34.20 56.93 2.01
CA THR A 355 -35.46 57.59 2.39
C THR A 355 -36.71 56.70 2.18
N GLN A 356 -36.58 55.68 1.34
CA GLN A 356 -37.65 54.75 0.94
C GLN A 356 -37.19 53.31 1.23
N LEU A 357 -38.14 52.41 1.53
CA LEU A 357 -37.88 51.05 2.06
C LEU A 357 -38.19 49.93 1.05
N ASP A 358 -38.30 50.26 -0.23
CA ASP A 358 -38.43 49.29 -1.30
C ASP A 358 -37.06 48.69 -1.68
N PRO A 359 -37.01 47.45 -2.19
CA PRO A 359 -35.75 46.70 -2.32
C PRO A 359 -34.73 47.33 -3.28
N ASP A 360 -35.17 48.12 -4.26
CA ASP A 360 -34.28 48.84 -5.18
C ASP A 360 -33.89 50.23 -4.66
N ALA A 361 -34.31 50.65 -3.46
CA ALA A 361 -34.03 51.98 -2.92
C ALA A 361 -32.53 52.27 -2.79
N VAL A 362 -31.73 51.28 -2.38
CA VAL A 362 -30.26 51.39 -2.28
C VAL A 362 -29.65 51.71 -3.66
N THR A 363 -30.07 50.97 -4.68
CA THR A 363 -29.57 51.10 -6.05
C THR A 363 -30.08 52.36 -6.74
N ARG A 364 -31.35 52.71 -6.54
CA ARG A 364 -32.02 53.88 -7.15
C ARG A 364 -31.54 55.19 -6.54
N GLN A 365 -31.44 55.26 -5.21
CA GLN A 365 -31.04 56.48 -4.49
C GLN A 365 -29.52 56.61 -4.38
N LYS A 366 -28.76 55.52 -4.59
CA LYS A 366 -27.30 55.46 -4.37
C LYS A 366 -26.90 55.89 -2.95
N GLN A 367 -27.77 55.59 -1.99
CA GLN A 367 -27.63 55.88 -0.57
C GLN A 367 -27.49 54.56 0.20
N LYS A 368 -26.98 54.60 1.43
CA LYS A 368 -26.66 53.40 2.20
C LYS A 368 -27.74 53.07 3.23
N LEU A 369 -27.77 51.81 3.66
CA LEU A 369 -28.58 51.35 4.80
C LEU A 369 -27.87 51.65 6.13
N GLN A 370 -28.57 51.49 7.24
CA GLN A 370 -27.92 51.49 8.56
C GLN A 370 -27.00 50.26 8.69
N LYS A 371 -25.88 50.39 9.43
CA LYS A 371 -24.83 49.36 9.54
C LYS A 371 -25.35 47.99 9.97
N GLN A 372 -26.25 47.94 10.96
CA GLN A 372 -26.91 46.70 11.40
C GLN A 372 -27.72 46.04 10.27
N ASP A 373 -28.49 46.83 9.51
CA ASP A 373 -29.25 46.32 8.38
C ASP A 373 -28.34 45.93 7.20
N GLN A 374 -27.16 46.56 7.03
CA GLN A 374 -26.16 46.14 6.03
C GLN A 374 -25.60 44.74 6.35
N PHE A 375 -25.29 44.46 7.62
CA PHE A 375 -24.86 43.12 8.03
C PHE A 375 -25.95 42.07 7.82
N HIS A 376 -27.21 42.41 8.15
CA HIS A 376 -28.35 41.54 7.89
C HIS A 376 -28.56 41.26 6.40
N GLU A 377 -28.52 42.29 5.53
CA GLU A 377 -28.62 42.10 4.08
C GLU A 377 -27.50 41.21 3.56
N ARG A 378 -26.26 41.44 4.02
CA ARG A 378 -25.12 40.60 3.65
C ARG A 378 -25.32 39.14 4.08
N ALA A 379 -25.77 38.88 5.31
CA ALA A 379 -26.10 37.52 5.78
C ALA A 379 -27.22 36.87 4.95
N THR A 380 -28.23 37.65 4.58
CA THR A 380 -29.38 37.20 3.78
C THR A 380 -28.97 36.84 2.36
N TRP A 381 -28.14 37.65 1.70
CA TRP A 381 -27.59 37.34 0.37
C TRP A 381 -26.59 36.20 0.40
N MET A 382 -25.79 36.09 1.46
CA MET A 382 -24.90 34.95 1.69
C MET A 382 -25.69 33.64 1.88
N THR A 383 -26.85 33.71 2.54
CA THR A 383 -27.78 32.57 2.66
C THR A 383 -28.38 32.21 1.29
N CYS A 384 -28.78 33.20 0.48
CA CYS A 384 -29.24 32.95 -0.89
C CYS A 384 -28.14 32.30 -1.75
N TRP A 385 -26.91 32.79 -1.64
CA TRP A 385 -25.74 32.20 -2.29
C TRP A 385 -25.49 30.75 -1.86
N LYS A 386 -25.62 30.46 -0.56
CA LYS A 386 -25.54 29.10 0.00
C LYS A 386 -26.64 28.19 -0.57
N MET A 387 -27.90 28.60 -0.52
CA MET A 387 -29.03 27.79 -1.02
C MET A 387 -28.88 27.45 -2.51
N LEU A 388 -28.41 28.41 -3.33
CA LEU A 388 -28.19 28.17 -4.76
C LEU A 388 -27.03 27.22 -5.04
N ARG A 389 -25.93 27.28 -4.28
CA ARG A 389 -24.79 26.36 -4.43
C ARG A 389 -25.08 24.96 -3.91
N GLN A 390 -25.97 24.83 -2.93
CA GLN A 390 -26.40 23.54 -2.39
C GLN A 390 -27.49 22.89 -3.25
N GLY A 391 -27.98 23.58 -4.29
CA GLY A 391 -29.05 23.06 -5.14
C GLY A 391 -30.33 22.83 -4.33
N GLU A 392 -30.70 23.77 -3.47
CA GLU A 392 -31.96 23.70 -2.74
C GLU A 392 -33.15 23.80 -3.69
N SER A 393 -34.24 23.11 -3.35
CA SER A 393 -35.46 23.13 -4.14
C SER A 393 -36.06 24.53 -4.19
N TRP A 394 -36.82 24.80 -5.25
CA TRP A 394 -37.45 26.11 -5.40
C TRP A 394 -38.51 26.34 -4.33
N THR A 395 -39.24 25.31 -3.93
CA THR A 395 -40.20 25.36 -2.81
C THR A 395 -39.53 25.87 -1.53
N LYS A 396 -38.38 25.30 -1.15
CA LYS A 396 -37.65 25.70 0.04
C LYS A 396 -37.18 27.15 -0.01
N ILE A 397 -36.69 27.61 -1.16
CA ILE A 397 -36.28 29.01 -1.37
C ILE A 397 -37.49 29.95 -1.23
N ARG A 398 -38.66 29.54 -1.75
CA ARG A 398 -39.91 30.31 -1.65
C ARG A 398 -40.38 30.41 -0.20
N GLU A 399 -40.47 29.29 0.51
CA GLU A 399 -40.88 29.22 1.92
C GLU A 399 -39.93 30.03 2.81
N TRP A 400 -38.62 29.93 2.56
CA TRP A 400 -37.61 30.69 3.28
C TRP A 400 -37.76 32.21 3.10
N ALA A 401 -38.08 32.65 1.88
CA ALA A 401 -38.31 34.06 1.56
C ALA A 401 -39.66 34.57 2.11
N GLU A 402 -40.69 33.73 2.09
CA GLU A 402 -42.01 34.03 2.64
C GLU A 402 -41.99 34.16 4.17
N ALA A 403 -41.27 33.27 4.86
CA ALA A 403 -41.07 33.35 6.30
C ALA A 403 -40.41 34.68 6.76
N ARG A 404 -39.66 35.33 5.87
CA ARG A 404 -39.02 36.64 6.08
C ARG A 404 -39.84 37.84 5.59
N LEU A 405 -41.03 37.60 5.04
CA LEU A 405 -41.88 38.60 4.38
C LEU A 405 -41.18 39.30 3.19
N GLU A 406 -40.25 38.60 2.54
CA GLU A 406 -39.43 39.11 1.43
C GLU A 406 -39.59 38.22 0.18
N SER A 407 -40.84 37.85 -0.13
CA SER A 407 -41.21 36.98 -1.27
C SER A 407 -40.70 37.50 -2.62
N TRP A 408 -40.42 38.80 -2.73
CA TRP A 408 -39.80 39.40 -3.92
C TRP A 408 -38.44 38.76 -4.24
N ARG A 409 -37.66 38.33 -3.24
CA ARG A 409 -36.37 37.65 -3.47
C ARG A 409 -36.57 36.33 -4.19
N ALA A 410 -37.56 35.53 -3.78
CA ALA A 410 -37.88 34.29 -4.47
C ALA A 410 -38.22 34.56 -5.94
N VAL A 411 -39.10 35.54 -6.22
CA VAL A 411 -39.46 35.93 -7.60
C VAL A 411 -38.23 36.34 -8.41
N SER A 412 -37.34 37.14 -7.82
CA SER A 412 -36.09 37.57 -8.46
C SER A 412 -35.13 36.42 -8.76
N LEU A 413 -35.11 35.36 -7.94
CA LEU A 413 -34.17 34.24 -8.05
C LEU A 413 -34.55 33.21 -9.12
N CYS A 414 -35.85 32.93 -9.33
CA CYS A 414 -36.28 31.91 -10.29
C CYS A 414 -37.03 32.45 -11.51
N GLY A 415 -37.46 33.72 -11.48
CA GLY A 415 -38.05 34.43 -12.62
C GLY A 415 -39.47 33.98 -13.02
N ALA A 416 -39.82 32.68 -12.93
CA ALA A 416 -41.15 32.12 -13.25
C ALA A 416 -41.62 31.08 -12.21
N SER A 417 -42.94 30.84 -12.16
CA SER A 417 -43.54 29.78 -11.34
C SER A 417 -43.39 28.41 -11.99
N VAL A 418 -43.09 27.40 -11.17
CA VAL A 418 -43.17 25.98 -11.54
C VAL A 418 -44.63 25.60 -11.78
N ASP A 419 -44.98 25.19 -12.99
CA ASP A 419 -46.30 24.60 -13.27
C ASP A 419 -46.35 23.15 -12.75
N GLU A 420 -47.09 22.91 -11.66
CA GLU A 420 -47.30 21.56 -11.09
C GLU A 420 -47.94 20.59 -12.10
N LYS A 421 -48.77 21.12 -13.02
CA LYS A 421 -49.49 20.34 -14.04
C LYS A 421 -48.62 19.89 -15.23
N ALA A 422 -47.38 20.39 -15.34
CA ALA A 422 -46.46 19.99 -16.40
C ALA A 422 -45.73 18.66 -16.11
N SER A 423 -45.96 18.04 -14.94
CA SER A 423 -45.14 16.95 -14.38
C SER A 423 -45.52 15.52 -14.82
N CYS A 424 -46.47 15.33 -15.72
CA CYS A 424 -46.95 13.99 -16.07
C CYS A 424 -45.90 13.19 -16.88
N GLY A 425 -45.10 12.35 -16.21
CA GLY A 425 -44.22 11.34 -16.82
C GLY A 425 -42.81 11.81 -17.25
N GLN A 426 -42.28 12.89 -16.66
CA GLN A 426 -41.04 13.55 -17.11
C GLN A 426 -39.79 13.21 -16.27
N ARG A 427 -38.59 13.29 -16.90
CA ARG A 427 -37.30 12.80 -16.37
C ARG A 427 -36.69 13.70 -15.28
N THR A 428 -37.01 14.99 -15.29
CA THR A 428 -36.63 15.94 -14.21
C THR A 428 -37.81 16.19 -13.30
N PRO A 429 -37.67 16.20 -11.95
CA PRO A 429 -38.74 16.60 -11.03
C PRO A 429 -39.20 18.04 -11.26
N ALA A 430 -40.44 18.35 -10.90
CA ALA A 430 -40.96 19.72 -11.06
C ALA A 430 -40.26 20.74 -10.15
N ASP A 431 -39.74 20.30 -9.02
CA ASP A 431 -39.11 21.12 -8.00
C ASP A 431 -37.61 20.79 -7.88
N ASP A 432 -36.89 20.81 -9.01
CA ASP A 432 -35.45 20.56 -9.06
C ASP A 432 -34.64 21.87 -9.05
N ALA A 433 -33.41 21.84 -8.55
CA ALA A 433 -32.50 23.00 -8.48
C ALA A 433 -32.21 23.62 -9.86
N THR A 434 -32.36 22.81 -10.92
CA THR A 434 -32.16 23.21 -12.32
C THR A 434 -33.26 24.11 -12.87
N THR A 435 -34.39 24.25 -12.17
CA THR A 435 -35.56 25.06 -12.59
C THR A 435 -35.15 26.49 -12.96
N ARG A 436 -34.25 27.12 -12.18
CA ARG A 436 -33.74 28.47 -12.43
C ARG A 436 -32.98 28.62 -13.76
N LEU A 437 -32.46 27.51 -14.30
CA LEU A 437 -31.73 27.49 -15.57
C LEU A 437 -32.67 27.39 -16.78
N MET A 438 -33.86 26.78 -16.60
CA MET A 438 -34.78 26.43 -17.68
C MET A 438 -35.43 27.66 -18.36
N ASN A 439 -35.67 28.74 -17.61
CA ASN A 439 -36.50 29.90 -18.01
C ASN A 439 -35.85 30.87 -19.02
N ARG A 440 -34.84 30.43 -19.79
CA ARG A 440 -34.11 31.31 -20.70
C ARG A 440 -34.96 31.82 -21.87
N ARG A 441 -35.79 30.97 -22.45
CA ARG A 441 -36.53 31.28 -23.67
C ARG A 441 -37.64 32.31 -23.43
N SER A 442 -38.37 32.19 -22.32
CA SER A 442 -39.45 33.11 -21.98
C SER A 442 -38.98 34.40 -21.28
N GLN A 443 -37.75 34.44 -20.73
CA GLN A 443 -37.32 35.51 -19.81
C GLN A 443 -35.93 36.11 -20.13
N ASP A 444 -35.64 36.39 -21.40
CA ASP A 444 -34.38 37.02 -21.81
C ASP A 444 -34.20 38.43 -21.20
N SER A 445 -35.31 39.16 -21.00
CA SER A 445 -35.32 40.46 -20.32
C SER A 445 -34.95 40.37 -18.84
N TRP A 446 -35.44 39.35 -18.13
CA TRP A 446 -35.09 39.08 -16.73
C TRP A 446 -33.59 38.79 -16.58
N ARG A 447 -33.02 37.94 -17.45
CA ARG A 447 -31.58 37.65 -17.44
C ARG A 447 -30.73 38.87 -17.76
N THR A 448 -31.19 39.72 -18.68
CA THR A 448 -30.53 40.99 -19.00
C THR A 448 -30.55 41.93 -17.78
N ALA A 449 -31.65 41.97 -17.04
CA ALA A 449 -31.72 42.73 -15.78
C ALA A 449 -30.79 42.16 -14.71
N CYS A 450 -30.73 40.82 -14.53
CA CYS A 450 -29.77 40.18 -13.64
C CYS A 450 -28.31 40.49 -14.03
N SER A 451 -28.00 40.50 -15.34
CA SER A 451 -26.67 40.87 -15.84
C SER A 451 -26.32 42.33 -15.53
N ALA A 452 -27.28 43.25 -15.66
CA ALA A 452 -27.11 44.65 -15.28
C ALA A 452 -26.83 44.81 -13.78
N LEU A 453 -27.53 44.04 -12.93
CA LEU A 453 -27.33 44.03 -11.48
C LEU A 453 -26.02 43.36 -11.04
N ALA A 454 -25.55 42.34 -11.74
CA ALA A 454 -24.24 41.73 -11.46
C ALA A 454 -23.07 42.71 -11.74
N ARG A 455 -23.25 43.58 -12.74
CA ARG A 455 -22.26 44.58 -13.18
C ARG A 455 -22.34 45.90 -12.42
N SER A 456 -23.38 46.16 -11.63
CA SER A 456 -23.47 47.40 -10.86
C SER A 456 -22.44 47.43 -9.73
N GLN A 457 -21.62 48.48 -9.68
CA GLN A 457 -20.54 48.62 -8.68
C GLN A 457 -21.03 49.08 -7.30
N GLY A 458 -22.30 49.49 -7.18
CA GLY A 458 -22.88 50.01 -5.93
C GLY A 458 -23.70 48.99 -5.13
N THR A 459 -23.84 47.76 -5.62
CA THR A 459 -24.56 46.66 -4.96
C THR A 459 -23.59 45.74 -4.21
N GLU A 460 -24.12 44.96 -3.27
CA GLU A 460 -23.36 44.10 -2.39
C GLU A 460 -22.75 42.90 -3.17
N ASP A 461 -21.58 42.40 -2.75
CA ASP A 461 -20.83 41.43 -3.55
C ASP A 461 -21.53 40.06 -3.65
N PHE A 462 -22.19 39.55 -2.59
CA PHE A 462 -22.98 38.32 -2.65
C PHE A 462 -24.26 38.49 -3.48
N GLU A 463 -24.94 39.64 -3.39
CA GLU A 463 -26.06 39.98 -4.27
C GLU A 463 -25.65 39.90 -5.75
N ARG A 464 -24.52 40.55 -6.09
CA ARG A 464 -23.97 40.54 -7.46
C ARG A 464 -23.57 39.13 -7.90
N ALA A 465 -23.03 38.32 -7.00
CA ALA A 465 -22.67 36.93 -7.27
C ALA A 465 -23.89 36.05 -7.54
N VAL A 466 -24.96 36.21 -6.75
CA VAL A 466 -26.24 35.50 -6.91
C VAL A 466 -26.86 35.82 -8.28
N TYR A 467 -26.96 37.11 -8.64
CA TYR A 467 -27.47 37.48 -9.96
C TYR A 467 -26.52 37.08 -11.09
N GLY A 468 -25.20 37.10 -10.84
CA GLY A 468 -24.18 36.61 -11.77
C GLY A 468 -24.39 35.14 -12.11
N LEU A 469 -24.62 34.30 -11.10
CA LEU A 469 -24.91 32.87 -11.26
C LEU A 469 -26.19 32.63 -12.09
N LEU A 470 -27.22 33.45 -11.91
CA LEU A 470 -28.47 33.31 -12.69
C LEU A 470 -28.30 33.69 -14.16
N CYS A 471 -27.53 34.74 -14.46
CA CYS A 471 -27.32 35.19 -15.83
C CYS A 471 -26.14 34.52 -16.55
N GLY A 472 -25.25 33.84 -15.84
CA GLY A 472 -24.04 33.21 -16.37
C GLY A 472 -22.81 34.13 -16.40
N GLU A 473 -22.83 35.25 -15.67
CA GLU A 473 -21.70 36.16 -15.50
C GLU A 473 -20.80 35.67 -14.37
N THR A 474 -19.50 35.50 -14.65
CA THR A 474 -18.59 34.82 -13.73
C THR A 474 -17.77 35.78 -12.86
N GLU A 475 -17.50 37.00 -13.33
CA GLU A 475 -16.59 37.94 -12.64
C GLU A 475 -17.05 38.31 -11.22
N ALA A 476 -18.35 38.56 -11.03
CA ALA A 476 -18.90 38.90 -9.73
C ALA A 476 -18.89 37.69 -8.78
N ALA A 477 -19.21 36.50 -9.30
CA ALA A 477 -19.28 35.27 -8.53
C ALA A 477 -17.89 34.79 -8.06
N PHE A 478 -16.85 34.90 -8.90
CA PHE A 478 -15.49 34.53 -8.52
C PHE A 478 -14.92 35.35 -7.36
N LYS A 479 -15.39 36.59 -7.14
CA LYS A 479 -14.96 37.43 -6.02
C LYS A 479 -15.42 36.91 -4.66
N VAL A 480 -16.52 36.17 -4.60
CA VAL A 480 -17.10 35.64 -3.36
C VAL A 480 -16.82 34.15 -3.15
N CYS A 481 -16.28 33.46 -4.15
CA CYS A 481 -15.90 32.05 -4.04
C CYS A 481 -14.83 31.86 -2.95
N GLN A 482 -15.03 30.86 -2.09
CA GLN A 482 -14.12 30.53 -0.99
C GLN A 482 -13.42 29.18 -1.20
N SER A 483 -14.07 28.23 -1.87
CA SER A 483 -13.54 26.89 -2.13
C SER A 483 -13.28 26.61 -3.62
N TRP A 484 -12.53 25.55 -3.90
CA TRP A 484 -12.34 25.02 -5.25
C TRP A 484 -13.66 24.56 -5.88
N ASP A 485 -14.54 23.95 -5.09
CA ASP A 485 -15.85 23.48 -5.52
C ASP A 485 -16.73 24.66 -5.99
N ASP A 486 -16.68 25.81 -5.30
CA ASP A 486 -17.41 27.02 -5.70
C ASP A 486 -16.93 27.56 -7.05
N TYR A 487 -15.62 27.56 -7.24
CA TYR A 487 -14.98 28.07 -8.44
C TYR A 487 -15.40 27.23 -9.66
N LEU A 488 -15.42 25.91 -9.51
CA LEU A 488 -15.94 25.00 -10.52
C LEU A 488 -17.43 25.15 -10.75
N TYR A 489 -18.23 25.31 -9.69
CA TYR A 489 -19.68 25.43 -9.81
C TYR A 489 -20.07 26.64 -10.67
N VAL A 490 -19.44 27.79 -10.42
CA VAL A 490 -19.63 29.02 -11.21
C VAL A 490 -19.25 28.79 -12.68
N TYR A 491 -18.11 28.12 -12.93
CA TYR A 491 -17.65 27.81 -14.28
C TYR A 491 -18.64 26.91 -15.02
N PHE A 492 -19.00 25.74 -14.47
CA PHE A 492 -19.92 24.81 -15.12
C PHE A 492 -21.31 25.40 -15.30
N ASN A 493 -21.80 26.19 -14.36
CA ASN A 493 -23.06 26.92 -14.50
C ASN A 493 -23.04 27.88 -15.71
N SER A 494 -21.95 28.63 -15.89
CA SER A 494 -21.79 29.52 -17.05
C SER A 494 -21.76 28.75 -18.38
N VAL A 495 -21.11 27.59 -18.40
CA VAL A 495 -21.01 26.71 -19.58
C VAL A 495 -22.38 26.14 -19.94
N VAL A 496 -23.14 25.62 -18.97
CA VAL A 496 -24.49 25.09 -19.19
C VAL A 496 -25.41 26.18 -19.74
N LEU A 497 -25.38 27.37 -19.14
CA LEU A 497 -26.18 28.50 -19.61
C LEU A 497 -25.79 28.89 -21.04
N SER A 498 -24.50 28.99 -21.36
CA SER A 498 -24.01 29.31 -22.71
C SER A 498 -24.49 28.29 -23.74
N ARG A 499 -24.33 26.99 -23.47
CA ARG A 499 -24.77 25.91 -24.38
C ARG A 499 -26.29 25.90 -24.55
N TYR A 500 -27.03 26.14 -23.48
CA TYR A 500 -28.49 26.28 -23.57
C TYR A 500 -28.90 27.50 -24.42
N GLN A 501 -28.13 28.59 -24.40
CA GLN A 501 -28.31 29.71 -25.34
C GLN A 501 -28.14 29.28 -26.78
N GLY A 502 -27.08 28.50 -27.07
CA GLY A 502 -26.79 27.95 -28.38
C GLY A 502 -27.96 27.11 -28.89
N PHE A 503 -28.48 26.21 -28.05
CA PHE A 503 -29.66 25.40 -28.34
C PHE A 503 -30.90 26.26 -28.64
N CYS A 504 -31.21 27.23 -27.78
CA CYS A 504 -32.35 28.13 -27.97
C CYS A 504 -32.25 28.93 -29.28
N LYS A 505 -31.05 29.40 -29.65
CA LYS A 505 -30.81 30.12 -30.92
C LYS A 505 -31.06 29.22 -32.13
N GLN A 506 -30.62 27.96 -32.10
CA GLN A 506 -30.89 26.99 -33.17
C GLN A 506 -32.38 26.65 -33.26
N PHE A 507 -33.05 26.50 -32.12
CA PHE A 507 -34.49 26.28 -32.07
C PHE A 507 -35.29 27.47 -32.64
N GLN A 508 -34.93 28.71 -32.29
CA GLN A 508 -35.53 29.91 -32.86
C GLN A 508 -35.35 29.98 -34.39
N ARG A 509 -34.18 29.59 -34.92
CA ARG A 509 -33.97 29.48 -36.37
C ARG A 509 -34.88 28.41 -37.00
N LYS A 510 -35.03 27.23 -36.37
CA LYS A 510 -35.98 26.20 -36.85
C LYS A 510 -37.42 26.70 -36.90
N LEU A 511 -37.84 27.52 -35.94
CA LEU A 511 -39.19 28.12 -35.93
C LEU A 511 -39.43 29.11 -37.10
N THR A 512 -38.37 29.64 -37.72
CA THR A 512 -38.50 30.50 -38.92
C THR A 512 -38.61 29.71 -40.23
N HIS A 513 -38.30 28.41 -40.22
CA HIS A 513 -38.43 27.53 -41.37
C HIS A 513 -39.81 26.83 -41.40
N SER A 514 -40.16 26.27 -42.56
CA SER A 514 -41.39 25.48 -42.71
C SER A 514 -41.36 24.23 -41.82
N PRO A 515 -42.49 23.81 -41.20
CA PRO A 515 -42.55 22.64 -40.31
C PRO A 515 -42.09 21.32 -40.95
N ALA A 516 -42.08 21.23 -42.28
CA ALA A 516 -41.65 20.04 -43.02
C ALA A 516 -40.12 19.91 -43.16
N VAL A 517 -39.36 20.96 -42.86
CA VAL A 517 -37.89 20.95 -43.00
C VAL A 517 -37.27 20.28 -41.78
N GLN A 518 -36.64 19.14 -42.01
CA GLN A 518 -35.87 18.46 -40.98
C GLN A 518 -34.54 19.18 -40.76
N VAL A 519 -34.37 19.71 -39.55
CA VAL A 519 -33.14 20.33 -39.06
C VAL A 519 -32.71 19.56 -37.83
N ALA A 520 -31.56 18.89 -37.91
CA ALA A 520 -30.92 18.25 -36.78
C ALA A 520 -30.26 19.31 -35.89
N PHE A 521 -30.26 19.07 -34.58
CA PHE A 521 -29.49 19.90 -33.65
C PHE A 521 -28.00 19.57 -33.78
N VAL A 522 -27.16 20.59 -33.90
CA VAL A 522 -25.70 20.41 -33.90
C VAL A 522 -25.15 20.95 -32.57
N PRO A 523 -24.73 20.07 -31.64
CA PRO A 523 -24.12 20.51 -30.38
C PRO A 523 -22.78 21.21 -30.63
N GLU A 524 -22.43 22.14 -29.74
CA GLU A 524 -21.09 22.72 -29.72
C GLU A 524 -20.07 21.63 -29.33
N PRO A 525 -18.80 21.73 -29.78
CA PRO A 525 -17.75 20.80 -29.35
C PRO A 525 -17.67 20.71 -27.81
N ALA A 526 -17.28 19.55 -27.29
CA ALA A 526 -17.10 19.39 -25.85
C ALA A 526 -15.92 20.23 -25.35
N GLY A 527 -16.11 20.93 -24.23
CA GLY A 527 -15.16 21.91 -23.69
C GLY A 527 -14.05 21.31 -22.80
N TYR A 528 -13.73 20.02 -22.92
CA TYR A 528 -12.79 19.33 -22.01
C TYR A 528 -11.40 20.00 -21.94
N ALA A 529 -10.89 20.48 -23.08
CA ALA A 529 -9.61 21.21 -23.12
C ALA A 529 -9.66 22.54 -22.36
N ASP A 530 -10.81 23.21 -22.37
CA ASP A 530 -10.99 24.48 -21.66
C ASP A 530 -11.16 24.25 -20.15
N VAL A 531 -11.80 23.13 -19.75
CA VAL A 531 -11.82 22.66 -18.36
C VAL A 531 -10.40 22.41 -17.87
N ASN A 532 -9.58 21.68 -18.64
CA ASN A 532 -8.19 21.38 -18.26
C ASN A 532 -7.36 22.66 -18.09
N LYS A 533 -7.50 23.63 -18.99
CA LYS A 533 -6.85 24.95 -18.87
C LYS A 533 -7.34 25.71 -17.64
N PHE A 534 -8.65 25.68 -17.37
CA PHE A 534 -9.26 26.37 -16.24
C PHE A 534 -8.76 25.82 -14.91
N VAL A 535 -8.72 24.48 -14.75
CA VAL A 535 -8.24 23.86 -13.52
C VAL A 535 -6.73 24.07 -13.34
N ALA A 536 -5.95 24.04 -14.42
CA ALA A 536 -4.53 24.40 -14.34
C ALA A 536 -4.33 25.86 -13.89
N ALA A 537 -5.14 26.79 -14.38
CA ALA A 537 -5.09 28.19 -13.94
C ALA A 537 -5.52 28.36 -12.47
N ALA A 538 -6.44 27.53 -11.98
CA ALA A 538 -6.88 27.56 -10.58
C ALA A 538 -5.76 27.25 -9.59
N LYS A 539 -4.77 26.42 -9.97
CA LYS A 539 -3.58 26.15 -9.14
C LYS A 539 -2.74 27.40 -8.84
N GLY A 540 -2.79 28.41 -9.71
CA GLY A 540 -2.07 29.68 -9.54
C GLY A 540 -2.85 30.76 -8.78
N ASN A 541 -4.07 30.48 -8.33
CA ASN A 541 -4.92 31.45 -7.64
C ASN A 541 -4.57 31.53 -6.14
N ASP A 542 -4.46 32.74 -5.59
CA ASP A 542 -4.09 32.97 -4.18
C ASP A 542 -5.07 32.33 -3.18
N ARG A 543 -6.37 32.23 -3.52
CA ARG A 543 -7.40 31.72 -2.59
C ARG A 543 -7.57 30.20 -2.66
N VAL A 544 -7.56 29.67 -3.88
CA VAL A 544 -7.96 28.29 -4.17
C VAL A 544 -6.74 27.41 -4.52
N GLY A 545 -5.58 28.00 -4.77
CA GLY A 545 -4.41 27.30 -5.28
C GLY A 545 -3.89 26.19 -4.35
N VAL A 546 -4.00 26.35 -3.03
CA VAL A 546 -3.62 25.29 -2.07
C VAL A 546 -4.55 24.09 -2.20
N GLU A 547 -5.87 24.32 -2.22
CA GLU A 547 -6.84 23.25 -2.40
C GLU A 547 -6.73 22.60 -3.79
N ALA A 548 -6.48 23.39 -4.84
CA ALA A 548 -6.31 22.89 -6.20
C ALA A 548 -5.04 22.05 -6.41
N ARG A 549 -4.02 22.18 -5.53
CA ARG A 549 -2.80 21.35 -5.54
C ARG A 549 -2.93 20.07 -4.72
N ASN A 550 -4.03 19.90 -3.98
CA ASN A 550 -4.31 18.67 -3.25
C ASN A 550 -4.37 17.46 -4.24
N PRO A 551 -3.79 16.30 -3.88
CA PRO A 551 -3.72 15.15 -4.77
C PRO A 551 -5.10 14.62 -5.20
N TYR A 552 -6.06 14.57 -4.28
CA TYR A 552 -7.45 14.14 -4.57
C TYR A 552 -8.14 15.10 -5.55
N ARG A 553 -7.92 16.41 -5.39
CA ARG A 553 -8.47 17.43 -6.32
C ARG A 553 -7.81 17.35 -7.70
N THR A 554 -6.54 16.97 -7.77
CA THR A 554 -5.84 16.72 -9.04
C THR A 554 -6.40 15.49 -9.77
N ILE A 555 -6.76 14.43 -9.04
CA ILE A 555 -7.47 13.26 -9.59
C ILE A 555 -8.87 13.68 -10.09
N GLN A 556 -9.64 14.41 -9.27
CA GLN A 556 -10.96 14.92 -9.67
C GLN A 556 -10.89 15.80 -10.92
N ALA A 557 -9.87 16.66 -11.02
CA ALA A 557 -9.62 17.48 -12.21
C ALA A 557 -9.43 16.63 -13.48
N ALA A 558 -8.68 15.53 -13.38
CA ALA A 558 -8.47 14.62 -14.51
C ALA A 558 -9.78 13.96 -14.96
N ILE A 559 -10.65 13.59 -14.02
CA ILE A 559 -11.98 13.04 -14.28
C ILE A 559 -12.88 14.08 -14.97
N LEU A 560 -12.93 15.31 -14.44
CA LEU A 560 -13.75 16.41 -14.97
C LEU A 560 -13.38 16.80 -16.40
N GLY A 561 -12.08 16.88 -16.69
CA GLY A 561 -11.56 17.26 -18.01
C GLY A 561 -11.30 16.09 -18.95
N LYS A 562 -11.63 14.85 -18.55
CA LYS A 562 -11.28 13.60 -19.26
C LYS A 562 -9.82 13.54 -19.74
N GLY A 563 -8.92 14.19 -19.00
CA GLY A 563 -7.50 14.37 -19.34
C GLY A 563 -6.62 13.23 -18.86
N TYR A 564 -7.10 11.99 -18.94
CA TYR A 564 -6.49 10.81 -18.32
C TYR A 564 -5.06 10.57 -18.82
N ASP A 565 -4.83 10.66 -20.14
CA ASP A 565 -3.51 10.41 -20.73
C ASP A 565 -2.42 11.33 -20.16
N SER A 566 -2.69 12.64 -20.10
CA SER A 566 -1.76 13.62 -19.54
C SER A 566 -1.57 13.46 -18.03
N PHE A 567 -2.62 13.06 -17.33
CA PHE A 567 -2.60 12.84 -15.88
C PHE A 567 -1.71 11.63 -15.54
N PHE A 568 -1.98 10.45 -16.10
CA PHE A 568 -1.23 9.22 -15.79
C PHE A 568 0.22 9.28 -16.27
N SER A 569 0.49 9.98 -17.38
CA SER A 569 1.87 10.21 -17.84
C SER A 569 2.66 11.12 -16.90
N SER A 570 2.01 12.13 -16.31
CA SER A 570 2.64 13.04 -15.35
C SER A 570 2.82 12.37 -13.99
N LEU A 571 1.82 11.61 -13.52
CA LEU A 571 1.90 10.84 -12.29
C LEU A 571 3.01 9.78 -12.35
N ALA A 572 3.15 9.06 -13.46
CA ALA A 572 4.17 8.02 -13.61
C ALA A 572 5.59 8.60 -13.48
N LYS A 573 5.81 9.80 -14.00
CA LYS A 573 7.08 10.52 -13.82
C LYS A 573 7.27 10.95 -12.37
N GLY A 574 6.19 11.38 -11.70
CA GLY A 574 6.21 11.72 -10.27
C GLY A 574 6.57 10.52 -9.40
N VAL A 575 5.98 9.35 -9.68
CA VAL A 575 6.29 8.07 -9.02
C VAL A 575 7.74 7.67 -9.23
N SER A 576 8.24 7.74 -10.47
CA SER A 576 9.65 7.47 -10.75
C SER A 576 10.57 8.40 -9.96
N GLN A 577 10.28 9.71 -9.93
CA GLN A 577 11.10 10.67 -9.17
C GLN A 577 11.02 10.47 -7.65
N ALA A 578 9.85 10.12 -7.11
CA ALA A 578 9.66 9.80 -5.71
C ALA A 578 10.38 8.49 -5.31
N ALA A 579 10.42 7.51 -6.21
CA ALA A 579 11.18 6.28 -5.99
C ALA A 579 12.70 6.55 -6.01
N SER A 580 13.20 7.36 -6.96
CA SER A 580 14.62 7.71 -7.02
C SER A 580 15.09 8.53 -5.80
N SER A 581 14.21 9.31 -5.15
CA SER A 581 14.56 10.07 -3.93
C SER A 581 14.62 9.19 -2.68
N LYS A 582 13.83 8.11 -2.61
CA LYS A 582 13.80 7.16 -1.49
C LYS A 582 14.99 6.19 -1.47
N GLY A 583 15.80 6.12 -2.52
CA GLY A 583 17.11 5.44 -2.53
C GLY A 583 17.13 3.91 -2.51
N ASP A 584 16.01 3.24 -2.19
CA ASP A 584 15.97 1.77 -1.98
C ASP A 584 14.98 1.01 -2.89
N MET A 585 14.07 1.69 -3.62
CA MET A 585 13.05 1.01 -4.44
C MET A 585 13.59 0.62 -5.83
N SER A 586 14.44 -0.41 -5.87
CA SER A 586 15.22 -0.80 -7.06
C SER A 586 14.42 -1.27 -8.29
N PHE A 587 13.14 -1.66 -8.13
CA PHE A 587 12.34 -2.20 -9.24
C PHE A 587 11.47 -1.17 -9.96
N VAL A 588 11.32 0.05 -9.43
CA VAL A 588 10.59 1.12 -10.10
C VAL A 588 11.46 1.66 -11.24
N PRO A 589 11.02 1.61 -12.52
CA PRO A 589 11.84 2.08 -13.62
C PRO A 589 12.10 3.60 -13.57
N ASP A 590 13.36 3.99 -13.77
CA ASP A 590 13.74 5.40 -13.88
C ASP A 590 13.28 5.99 -15.23
N LEU A 591 12.40 6.99 -15.16
CA LEU A 591 12.01 7.80 -16.30
C LEU A 591 12.91 9.04 -16.41
N PRO A 592 13.12 9.56 -17.64
CA PRO A 592 13.94 10.75 -17.82
C PRO A 592 13.39 11.94 -17.02
N PRO A 593 14.25 12.66 -16.28
CA PRO A 593 13.82 13.73 -15.39
C PRO A 593 13.17 14.85 -16.21
N ALA A 594 11.92 15.17 -15.88
CA ALA A 594 11.17 16.28 -16.44
C ALA A 594 10.83 17.28 -15.34
N GLN A 595 10.57 18.54 -15.69
CA GLN A 595 9.95 19.46 -14.76
C GLN A 595 8.49 19.01 -14.53
N ILE A 596 8.22 18.52 -13.32
CA ILE A 596 6.91 18.04 -12.89
C ILE A 596 6.33 19.06 -11.92
N ASP A 597 5.02 19.25 -11.97
CA ASP A 597 4.28 20.05 -11.00
C ASP A 597 4.30 19.31 -9.64
N ASP A 598 4.71 20.02 -8.57
CA ASP A 598 4.83 19.49 -7.20
C ASP A 598 3.60 18.69 -6.75
N SER A 599 2.40 19.04 -7.24
CA SER A 599 1.17 18.29 -6.93
C SER A 599 1.19 16.82 -7.36
N PHE A 600 1.88 16.46 -8.45
CA PHE A 600 2.03 15.05 -8.86
C PHE A 600 3.09 14.31 -8.04
N LEU A 601 4.10 15.01 -7.53
CA LEU A 601 5.08 14.42 -6.63
C LEU A 601 4.42 14.11 -5.27
N ILE A 602 3.65 15.06 -4.74
CA ILE A 602 2.83 14.85 -3.52
C ILE A 602 1.85 13.69 -3.71
N ALA A 603 1.20 13.59 -4.87
CA ALA A 603 0.29 12.48 -5.17
C ALA A 603 0.99 11.12 -5.30
N ALA A 604 2.27 11.11 -5.67
CA ALA A 604 3.06 9.89 -5.76
C ALA A 604 3.57 9.41 -4.37
N GLU A 605 3.84 10.35 -3.46
CA GLU A 605 4.23 10.05 -2.07
C GLU A 605 3.03 9.66 -1.20
N ASP A 606 1.82 10.13 -1.53
CA ASP A 606 0.59 9.79 -0.81
C ASP A 606 0.04 8.41 -1.24
N GLY A 607 0.08 7.44 -0.31
CA GLY A 607 -0.35 6.07 -0.55
C GLY A 607 -1.83 5.92 -0.92
N ASP A 608 -2.72 6.71 -0.32
CA ASP A 608 -4.15 6.67 -0.62
C ASP A 608 -4.44 7.28 -2.00
N ALA A 609 -3.78 8.39 -2.33
CA ALA A 609 -3.90 9.01 -3.65
C ALA A 609 -3.40 8.07 -4.77
N LEU A 610 -2.28 7.38 -4.54
CA LEU A 610 -1.76 6.41 -5.50
C LEU A 610 -2.66 5.17 -5.63
N ARG A 611 -3.28 4.71 -4.53
CA ARG A 611 -4.33 3.67 -4.58
C ARG A 611 -5.48 4.11 -5.47
N ILE A 612 -6.04 5.30 -5.23
CA ILE A 612 -7.18 5.82 -6.00
C ILE A 612 -6.79 5.98 -7.48
N ALA A 613 -5.62 6.54 -7.76
CA ALA A 613 -5.12 6.72 -9.12
C ALA A 613 -4.92 5.38 -9.85
N THR A 614 -4.40 4.36 -9.17
CA THR A 614 -4.21 3.01 -9.73
C THR A 614 -5.54 2.34 -10.07
N HIS A 615 -6.51 2.39 -9.16
CA HIS A 615 -7.84 1.84 -9.42
C HIS A 615 -8.60 2.65 -10.49
N LEU A 616 -8.41 3.98 -10.54
CA LEU A 616 -8.93 4.83 -11.61
C LEU A 616 -8.31 4.47 -12.96
N TYR A 617 -7.00 4.18 -13.02
CA TYR A 617 -6.31 3.75 -14.24
C TYR A 617 -6.93 2.47 -14.80
N ILE A 618 -7.17 1.48 -13.94
CA ILE A 618 -7.79 0.20 -14.32
C ILE A 618 -9.21 0.43 -14.85
N VAL A 619 -10.03 1.23 -14.16
CA VAL A 619 -11.40 1.54 -14.58
C VAL A 619 -11.40 2.32 -15.90
N ALA A 620 -10.58 3.36 -16.02
CA ALA A 620 -10.47 4.18 -17.24
C ALA A 620 -10.00 3.36 -18.45
N GLY A 621 -9.05 2.43 -18.24
CA GLY A 621 -8.59 1.48 -19.25
C GLY A 621 -9.70 0.52 -19.69
N SER A 622 -10.45 -0.06 -18.75
CA SER A 622 -11.57 -0.97 -19.05
C SER A 622 -12.71 -0.30 -19.85
N LEU A 623 -12.88 1.02 -19.68
CA LEU A 623 -13.87 1.82 -20.38
C LEU A 623 -13.36 2.41 -21.71
N GLY A 624 -12.11 2.13 -22.11
CA GLY A 624 -11.52 2.61 -23.36
C GLY A 624 -11.20 4.12 -23.38
N HIS A 625 -11.03 4.75 -22.21
CA HIS A 625 -10.68 6.18 -22.12
C HIS A 625 -9.17 6.45 -22.24
N LEU A 626 -8.35 5.40 -22.21
CA LEU A 626 -6.89 5.49 -22.26
C LEU A 626 -6.34 5.13 -23.63
N ARG A 627 -5.21 5.76 -23.98
CA ARG A 627 -4.43 5.36 -25.15
C ARG A 627 -3.88 3.95 -24.99
N THR A 628 -3.95 3.15 -26.05
CA THR A 628 -3.49 1.74 -26.06
C THR A 628 -2.09 1.55 -26.65
N ASP A 629 -1.37 2.63 -26.96
CA ASP A 629 -0.04 2.53 -27.55
C ASP A 629 0.95 1.90 -26.57
N THR A 630 1.80 0.99 -27.06
CA THR A 630 2.78 0.26 -26.24
C THR A 630 3.63 1.20 -25.38
N HIS A 631 4.18 2.27 -25.95
CA HIS A 631 5.00 3.22 -25.19
C HIS A 631 4.22 3.93 -24.07
N PHE A 632 2.93 4.21 -24.28
CA PHE A 632 2.10 4.84 -23.26
C PHE A 632 1.76 3.86 -22.15
N VAL A 633 1.37 2.63 -22.48
CA VAL A 633 1.08 1.58 -21.50
C VAL A 633 2.32 1.29 -20.66
N ASN A 634 3.50 1.18 -21.30
CA ASN A 634 4.78 0.93 -20.65
C ASN A 634 5.19 2.00 -19.63
N ASN A 635 4.87 3.27 -19.93
CA ASN A 635 5.16 4.38 -19.03
C ASN A 635 4.10 4.52 -17.94
N THR A 636 2.83 4.31 -18.26
CA THR A 636 1.73 4.51 -17.30
C THR A 636 1.57 3.34 -16.34
N SER A 637 2.02 2.14 -16.70
CA SER A 637 2.11 0.97 -15.81
C SER A 637 3.00 1.24 -14.58
N ILE A 638 3.93 2.20 -14.66
CA ILE A 638 4.75 2.64 -13.52
C ILE A 638 3.88 3.16 -12.37
N ASN A 639 2.67 3.69 -12.63
CA ASN A 639 1.74 4.05 -11.56
C ASN A 639 1.31 2.83 -10.74
N VAL A 640 1.08 1.69 -11.40
CA VAL A 640 0.75 0.41 -10.74
C VAL A 640 1.98 -0.14 -10.01
N ILE A 641 3.17 -0.04 -10.62
CA ILE A 641 4.43 -0.45 -9.98
C ILE A 641 4.69 0.38 -8.71
N GLY A 642 4.42 1.69 -8.74
CA GLY A 642 4.50 2.55 -7.55
C GLY A 642 3.52 2.15 -6.46
N TYR A 643 2.32 1.71 -6.83
CA TYR A 643 1.37 1.19 -5.84
C TYR A 643 1.84 -0.15 -5.26
N ILE A 644 2.43 -1.02 -6.08
CA ILE A 644 3.07 -2.27 -5.61
C ILE A 644 4.20 -1.97 -4.62
N ALA A 645 5.01 -0.93 -4.88
CA ALA A 645 6.02 -0.44 -3.95
C ALA A 645 5.42 0.00 -2.59
N ASN A 646 4.27 0.67 -2.59
CA ASN A 646 3.57 1.00 -1.35
C ASN A 646 3.02 -0.23 -0.61
N LEU A 647 2.60 -1.28 -1.35
CA LEU A 647 2.15 -2.54 -0.73
C LEU A 647 3.30 -3.31 -0.10
N GLU A 648 4.47 -3.32 -0.73
CA GLU A 648 5.69 -3.90 -0.18
C GLU A 648 6.16 -3.14 1.08
N GLU A 649 6.16 -1.80 1.05
CA GLU A 649 6.48 -0.97 2.23
C GLU A 649 5.51 -1.24 3.40
N ALA A 650 4.26 -1.59 3.10
CA ALA A 650 3.25 -1.99 4.08
C ALA A 650 3.29 -3.48 4.48
N ALA A 651 4.23 -4.28 3.94
CA ALA A 651 4.34 -5.73 4.14
C ALA A 651 3.09 -6.54 3.74
N LEU A 652 2.30 -6.04 2.78
CA LEU A 652 1.08 -6.70 2.28
C LEU A 652 1.37 -7.53 1.02
N PHE A 653 2.19 -8.58 1.17
CA PHE A 653 2.66 -9.41 0.06
C PHE A 653 1.54 -10.17 -0.65
N ASP A 654 0.49 -10.57 0.07
CA ASP A 654 -0.62 -11.38 -0.47
C ASP A 654 -1.39 -10.70 -1.61
N LEU A 655 -1.35 -9.38 -1.66
CA LEU A 655 -2.08 -8.59 -2.67
C LEU A 655 -1.23 -8.33 -3.92
N ILE A 656 0.10 -8.48 -3.84
CA ILE A 656 1.03 -8.11 -4.90
C ILE A 656 0.80 -8.89 -6.20
N PRO A 657 0.61 -10.24 -6.19
CA PRO A 657 0.34 -11.00 -7.42
C PRO A 657 -0.88 -10.50 -8.21
N LEU A 658 -1.93 -10.03 -7.51
CA LEU A 658 -3.12 -9.45 -8.17
C LEU A 658 -2.74 -8.21 -8.99
N TYR A 659 -2.01 -7.26 -8.41
CA TYR A 659 -1.64 -6.02 -9.10
C TYR A 659 -0.55 -6.22 -10.16
N VAL A 660 0.41 -7.12 -9.92
CA VAL A 660 1.44 -7.50 -10.89
C VAL A 660 0.82 -8.06 -12.17
N SER A 661 -0.24 -8.86 -12.05
CA SER A 661 -0.93 -9.46 -13.20
C SER A 661 -1.62 -8.45 -14.14
N LEU A 662 -1.69 -7.17 -13.74
CA LEU A 662 -2.21 -6.07 -14.55
C LEU A 662 -1.11 -5.38 -15.38
N LEU A 663 0.16 -5.70 -15.12
CA LEU A 663 1.30 -5.14 -15.83
C LEU A 663 1.50 -5.82 -17.20
N PRO A 664 2.18 -5.15 -18.14
CA PRO A 664 2.68 -5.82 -19.34
C PRO A 664 3.65 -6.95 -18.99
N LYS A 665 3.60 -8.07 -19.72
CA LYS A 665 4.41 -9.28 -19.48
C LYS A 665 5.91 -9.03 -19.29
N TYR A 666 6.48 -8.01 -19.97
CA TYR A 666 7.91 -7.71 -19.86
C TYR A 666 8.29 -7.00 -18.53
N GLN A 667 7.33 -6.39 -17.82
CA GLN A 667 7.49 -5.80 -16.49
C GLN A 667 7.01 -6.71 -15.37
N GLU A 668 6.04 -7.58 -15.68
CA GLU A 668 5.44 -8.52 -14.75
C GLU A 668 6.50 -9.36 -14.01
N TYR A 669 7.35 -10.08 -14.76
CA TYR A 669 8.31 -11.01 -14.18
C TYR A 669 9.46 -10.34 -13.42
N PRO A 670 10.11 -9.28 -13.94
CA PRO A 670 11.20 -8.62 -13.22
C PRO A 670 10.77 -7.93 -11.93
N VAL A 671 9.57 -7.33 -11.89
CA VAL A 671 9.05 -6.66 -10.69
C VAL A 671 8.75 -7.69 -9.61
N LEU A 672 8.01 -8.74 -9.94
CA LEU A 672 7.68 -9.79 -8.97
C LEU A 672 8.92 -10.53 -8.49
N GLY A 673 9.86 -10.86 -9.38
CA GLY A 673 11.09 -11.53 -9.02
C GLY A 673 11.94 -10.76 -8.00
N GLN A 674 11.97 -9.43 -8.08
CA GLN A 674 12.68 -8.57 -7.12
C GLN A 674 12.00 -8.51 -5.75
N ILE A 675 10.66 -8.55 -5.70
CA ILE A 675 9.90 -8.52 -4.43
C ILE A 675 9.98 -9.88 -3.72
N LEU A 676 9.81 -10.97 -4.46
CA LEU A 676 9.80 -12.33 -3.89
C LEU A 676 11.11 -12.68 -3.16
N ILE A 677 12.25 -12.13 -3.58
CA ILE A 677 13.54 -12.47 -2.97
C ILE A 677 13.67 -11.99 -1.52
N GLU A 678 12.92 -10.97 -1.14
CA GLU A 678 12.92 -10.42 0.21
C GLU A 678 12.05 -11.26 1.18
N ILE A 679 11.13 -12.08 0.65
CA ILE A 679 10.29 -12.98 1.45
C ILE A 679 11.09 -14.20 1.91
N VAL A 680 11.25 -14.33 3.23
CA VAL A 680 12.04 -15.41 3.85
C VAL A 680 11.14 -16.54 4.38
N ASP A 681 9.92 -16.23 4.84
CA ASP A 681 9.06 -17.22 5.50
C ASP A 681 8.54 -18.31 4.54
N PRO A 682 8.76 -19.61 4.83
CA PRO A 682 8.26 -20.72 4.01
C PRO A 682 6.74 -20.75 3.80
N ARG A 683 5.93 -20.29 4.76
CA ARG A 683 4.46 -20.31 4.63
C ARG A 683 4.01 -19.24 3.65
N GLU A 684 4.56 -18.03 3.77
CA GLU A 684 4.35 -16.95 2.81
C GLU A 684 4.80 -17.34 1.40
N ARG A 685 5.95 -17.99 1.24
CA ARG A 685 6.42 -18.47 -0.08
C ARG A 685 5.41 -19.40 -0.75
N ARG A 686 4.86 -20.38 -0.01
CA ARG A 686 3.81 -21.28 -0.52
C ARG A 686 2.52 -20.54 -0.86
N LEU A 687 2.15 -19.52 -0.07
CA LEU A 687 0.99 -18.69 -0.36
C LEU A 687 1.20 -17.89 -1.65
N GLN A 688 2.36 -17.29 -1.85
CA GLN A 688 2.70 -16.54 -3.07
C GLN A 688 2.64 -17.42 -4.32
N VAL A 689 3.16 -18.64 -4.28
CA VAL A 689 3.05 -19.59 -5.40
C VAL A 689 1.59 -19.86 -5.76
N ARG A 690 0.73 -20.16 -4.76
CA ARG A 690 -0.71 -20.37 -4.99
C ARG A 690 -1.40 -19.14 -5.58
N LEU A 691 -1.00 -17.94 -5.16
CA LEU A 691 -1.54 -16.68 -5.68
C LEU A 691 -1.07 -16.39 -7.11
N MET A 692 0.18 -16.72 -7.45
CA MET A 692 0.71 -16.62 -8.81
C MET A 692 -0.07 -17.53 -9.76
N GLU A 693 -0.33 -18.79 -9.35
CA GLU A 693 -1.15 -19.73 -10.11
C GLU A 693 -2.58 -19.22 -10.30
N LYS A 694 -3.22 -18.73 -9.22
CA LYS A 694 -4.57 -18.14 -9.27
C LYS A 694 -4.69 -17.02 -10.28
N HIS A 695 -3.65 -16.18 -10.41
CA HIS A 695 -3.67 -15.03 -11.32
C HIS A 695 -3.11 -15.30 -12.71
N GLY A 696 -2.64 -16.53 -12.98
CA GLY A 696 -2.11 -16.96 -14.28
C GLY A 696 -0.70 -16.44 -14.58
N ILE A 697 0.09 -16.17 -13.54
CA ILE A 697 1.48 -15.72 -13.65
C ILE A 697 2.37 -16.95 -13.87
N ASP A 698 3.26 -16.88 -14.84
CA ASP A 698 4.22 -17.95 -15.14
C ASP A 698 5.34 -17.96 -14.09
N ILE A 699 5.31 -18.96 -13.20
CA ILE A 699 6.28 -19.11 -12.11
C ILE A 699 7.70 -19.31 -12.67
N GLU A 700 7.86 -20.11 -13.73
CA GLU A 700 9.19 -20.40 -14.28
C GLU A 700 9.82 -19.14 -14.87
N ALA A 701 9.04 -18.34 -15.59
CA ALA A 701 9.51 -17.07 -16.16
C ALA A 701 9.89 -16.04 -15.08
N VAL A 702 9.16 -16.01 -13.96
CA VAL A 702 9.46 -15.15 -12.80
C VAL A 702 10.77 -15.56 -12.15
N LEU A 703 10.96 -16.85 -11.89
CA LEU A 703 12.20 -17.37 -11.29
C LEU A 703 13.40 -17.20 -12.21
N GLU A 704 13.22 -17.34 -13.53
CA GLU A 704 14.28 -17.07 -14.51
C GLU A 704 14.67 -15.57 -14.53
N ALA A 705 13.69 -14.67 -14.48
CA ALA A 705 13.92 -13.23 -14.41
C ALA A 705 14.63 -12.83 -13.11
N GLN A 706 14.21 -13.40 -11.97
CA GLN A 706 14.85 -13.22 -10.67
C GLN A 706 16.31 -13.69 -10.74
N TRP A 707 16.57 -14.91 -11.22
CA TRP A 707 17.91 -15.46 -11.35
C TRP A 707 18.84 -14.56 -12.17
N LYS A 708 18.39 -14.09 -13.34
CA LYS A 708 19.16 -13.18 -14.21
C LYS A 708 19.50 -11.86 -13.54
N TRP A 709 18.57 -11.30 -12.76
CA TRP A 709 18.77 -10.05 -12.04
C TRP A 709 19.80 -10.19 -10.92
N VAL A 710 19.69 -11.24 -10.09
CA VAL A 710 20.61 -11.46 -8.97
C VAL A 710 22.02 -11.77 -9.48
N THR A 711 22.15 -12.68 -10.44
CA THR A 711 23.46 -13.08 -10.99
C THR A 711 24.14 -11.96 -11.79
N GLY A 712 23.37 -11.13 -12.50
CA GLY A 712 23.87 -9.92 -13.15
C GLY A 712 24.45 -8.91 -12.16
N SER A 713 23.86 -8.81 -10.96
CA SER A 713 24.35 -7.93 -9.89
C SER A 713 25.59 -8.49 -9.19
N ALA A 714 25.67 -9.82 -9.02
CA ALA A 714 26.80 -10.49 -8.39
C ALA A 714 28.08 -10.43 -9.25
N SER A 715 27.95 -10.62 -10.58
CA SER A 715 29.07 -10.67 -11.52
C SER A 715 29.88 -9.37 -11.61
N ALA A 716 29.29 -8.22 -11.22
CA ALA A 716 29.96 -6.92 -11.27
C ALA A 716 30.95 -6.68 -10.11
N VAL A 717 30.93 -7.52 -9.07
CA VAL A 717 31.66 -7.30 -7.81
C VAL A 717 32.86 -8.25 -7.64
N GLU A 718 32.99 -9.29 -8.47
CA GLU A 718 33.95 -10.37 -8.24
C GLU A 718 35.38 -10.02 -8.67
N HIS A 719 36.22 -9.69 -7.67
CA HIS A 719 37.66 -9.81 -7.80
C HIS A 719 38.07 -11.20 -7.27
N PRO A 720 38.81 -12.02 -8.04
CA PRO A 720 39.34 -13.28 -7.55
C PRO A 720 40.30 -12.98 -6.39
N ARG A 721 39.87 -13.29 -5.16
CA ARG A 721 40.78 -13.23 -4.01
C ARG A 721 41.73 -14.40 -4.12
N THR A 722 43.01 -14.13 -3.94
CA THR A 722 44.03 -15.17 -3.82
C THR A 722 43.70 -16.01 -2.59
N LEU A 723 43.33 -17.27 -2.80
CA LEU A 723 43.08 -18.21 -1.70
C LEU A 723 44.31 -18.24 -0.79
N LYS A 724 44.15 -17.85 0.49
CA LYS A 724 45.23 -17.90 1.47
C LYS A 724 45.49 -19.37 1.81
N ARG A 725 46.51 -19.96 1.20
CA ARG A 725 46.96 -21.33 1.49
C ARG A 725 47.76 -21.34 2.78
N PHE A 726 47.45 -22.26 3.68
CA PHE A 726 48.15 -22.41 4.96
C PHE A 726 48.88 -23.75 4.99
N PRO A 727 50.19 -23.77 5.30
CA PRO A 727 50.90 -25.03 5.49
C PRO A 727 50.31 -25.78 6.70
N LYS A 728 50.04 -27.06 6.52
CA LYS A 728 49.52 -28.01 7.51
C LYS A 728 50.64 -28.71 8.26
N VAL A 729 51.87 -28.59 7.77
CA VAL A 729 53.11 -28.98 8.46
C VAL A 729 54.07 -27.80 8.47
N VAL A 730 54.55 -27.42 9.65
CA VAL A 730 55.48 -26.30 9.83
C VAL A 730 56.77 -26.83 10.46
N ARG A 731 57.92 -26.28 10.08
CA ARG A 731 59.19 -26.59 10.73
C ARG A 731 59.41 -25.68 11.93
N ARG A 732 59.65 -26.26 13.10
CA ARG A 732 60.04 -25.54 14.32
C ARG A 732 61.39 -24.84 14.12
N LYS A 733 61.76 -23.94 15.04
CA LYS A 733 63.07 -23.25 15.04
C LYS A 733 64.25 -24.23 15.03
N ASP A 734 64.05 -25.44 15.53
CA ASP A 734 65.03 -26.53 15.57
C ASP A 734 65.08 -27.38 14.28
N GLY A 735 64.37 -26.98 13.23
CA GLY A 735 64.34 -27.67 11.92
C GLY A 735 63.44 -28.89 11.84
N LEU A 736 62.89 -29.38 12.95
CA LEU A 736 61.98 -30.52 12.99
C LEU A 736 60.57 -30.15 12.50
N PRO A 737 59.92 -31.00 11.68
CA PRO A 737 58.53 -30.79 11.30
C PRO A 737 57.58 -30.97 12.49
N GLU A 738 56.46 -30.26 12.44
CA GLU A 738 55.36 -30.28 13.40
C GLU A 738 54.03 -30.17 12.65
N ALA A 739 53.06 -31.01 13.03
CA ALA A 739 51.71 -30.99 12.47
C ALA A 739 50.94 -29.80 13.06
N VAL A 740 50.33 -28.99 12.19
CA VAL A 740 49.49 -27.88 12.61
C VAL A 740 48.12 -28.42 13.01
N PRO A 741 47.57 -28.04 14.19
CA PRO A 741 46.22 -28.41 14.58
C PRO A 741 45.18 -27.99 13.52
N VAL A 742 44.09 -28.75 13.41
CA VAL A 742 42.98 -28.43 12.51
C VAL A 742 42.39 -27.07 12.91
N LYS A 743 42.10 -26.22 11.91
CA LYS A 743 41.64 -24.84 12.12
C LYS A 743 40.13 -24.82 12.38
N LYS A 744 39.69 -24.01 13.35
CA LYS A 744 38.28 -23.90 13.83
C LYS A 744 37.44 -22.85 13.12
N ASP A 745 38.06 -22.08 12.26
CA ASP A 745 37.44 -21.00 11.49
C ASP A 745 38.10 -20.99 10.11
N TYR A 746 38.06 -22.14 9.46
CA TYR A 746 38.63 -22.32 8.13
C TYR A 746 37.65 -21.83 7.07
N ILE A 747 36.37 -22.13 7.27
CA ILE A 747 35.29 -21.76 6.35
C ILE A 747 34.87 -20.29 6.50
N GLY A 748 34.87 -19.76 7.73
CA GLY A 748 34.36 -18.43 8.04
C GLY A 748 32.84 -18.40 8.25
N THR A 749 32.34 -17.28 8.78
CA THR A 749 30.90 -17.02 9.00
C THR A 749 30.37 -15.84 8.19
N ASP A 750 31.25 -15.13 7.47
CA ASP A 750 30.87 -13.90 6.77
C ASP A 750 30.13 -14.21 5.46
N LEU A 751 28.83 -13.91 5.43
CA LEU A 751 27.97 -13.98 4.24
C LEU A 751 27.71 -12.56 3.72
N SER A 752 27.99 -12.31 2.45
CA SER A 752 27.59 -11.05 1.81
C SER A 752 26.10 -11.04 1.52
N GLY A 753 25.44 -9.87 1.60
CA GLY A 753 24.04 -9.74 1.22
C GLY A 753 23.73 -10.16 -0.22
N THR A 754 24.70 -10.03 -1.15
CA THR A 754 24.54 -10.54 -2.52
C THR A 754 24.61 -12.07 -2.58
N GLU A 755 25.46 -12.70 -1.76
CA GLU A 755 25.59 -14.17 -1.67
C GLU A 755 24.30 -14.78 -1.08
N ASP A 756 23.74 -14.15 -0.04
CA ASP A 756 22.47 -14.56 0.56
C ASP A 756 21.31 -14.47 -0.45
N LYS A 757 21.20 -13.37 -1.21
CA LYS A 757 20.19 -13.23 -2.28
C LYS A 757 20.32 -14.31 -3.35
N VAL A 758 21.54 -14.65 -3.76
CA VAL A 758 21.77 -15.73 -4.74
C VAL A 758 21.27 -17.08 -4.20
N ILE A 759 21.55 -17.40 -2.93
CA ILE A 759 21.06 -18.64 -2.29
C ILE A 759 19.53 -18.63 -2.22
N ARG A 760 18.91 -17.52 -1.78
CA ARG A 760 17.44 -17.36 -1.73
C ARG A 760 16.78 -17.56 -3.09
N SER A 761 17.40 -17.09 -4.18
CA SER A 761 16.86 -17.29 -5.53
C SER A 761 16.80 -18.77 -5.93
N LEU A 762 17.70 -19.59 -5.41
CA LEU A 762 17.67 -21.05 -5.60
C LEU A 762 16.61 -21.71 -4.69
N GLU A 763 16.43 -21.21 -3.46
CA GLU A 763 15.40 -21.71 -2.52
C GLU A 763 13.99 -21.61 -3.09
N TRP A 764 13.69 -20.55 -3.85
CA TRP A 764 12.40 -20.36 -4.49
C TRP A 764 12.03 -21.49 -5.46
N LEU A 765 13.02 -22.15 -6.09
CA LEU A 765 12.77 -23.31 -6.96
C LEU A 765 12.25 -24.53 -6.19
N ARG A 766 12.43 -24.62 -4.87
CA ARG A 766 11.87 -25.71 -4.05
C ARG A 766 10.35 -25.70 -4.03
N TYR A 767 9.75 -24.54 -4.22
CA TYR A 767 8.31 -24.32 -4.14
C TYR A 767 7.61 -24.40 -5.52
N ALA A 768 8.39 -24.56 -6.60
CA ALA A 768 7.87 -24.74 -7.94
C ALA A 768 7.98 -26.20 -8.38
N ASP A 769 6.91 -26.74 -8.96
CA ASP A 769 6.87 -28.13 -9.41
C ASP A 769 7.85 -28.38 -10.57
N GLY A 770 8.44 -29.58 -10.61
CA GLY A 770 9.28 -30.05 -11.72
C GLY A 770 10.68 -29.43 -11.82
N GLN A 771 11.11 -28.62 -10.85
CA GLN A 771 12.38 -27.87 -10.94
C GLN A 771 13.64 -28.64 -10.52
N TRP A 772 13.57 -29.95 -10.22
CA TRP A 772 14.71 -30.74 -9.73
C TRP A 772 15.97 -30.60 -10.57
N GLY A 773 15.85 -30.79 -11.90
CA GLY A 773 16.99 -30.66 -12.81
C GLY A 773 17.59 -29.25 -12.80
N ARG A 774 16.76 -28.22 -12.64
CA ARG A 774 17.18 -26.82 -12.56
C ARG A 774 17.87 -26.50 -11.24
N ILE A 775 17.36 -27.02 -10.12
CA ILE A 775 17.99 -26.92 -8.80
C ILE A 775 19.39 -27.53 -8.86
N CYS A 776 19.52 -28.74 -9.41
CA CYS A 776 20.82 -29.41 -9.51
C CYS A 776 21.80 -28.64 -10.40
N GLN A 777 21.35 -28.16 -11.55
CA GLN A 777 22.18 -27.41 -12.49
C GLN A 777 22.65 -26.07 -11.90
N LEU A 778 21.73 -25.28 -11.34
CA LEU A 778 22.05 -23.98 -10.76
C LEU A 778 22.80 -24.10 -9.43
N GLY A 779 22.47 -25.08 -8.60
CA GLY A 779 23.20 -25.38 -7.36
C GLY A 779 24.64 -25.81 -7.65
N ALA A 780 24.87 -26.67 -8.65
CA ALA A 780 26.22 -26.99 -9.11
C ALA A 780 26.98 -25.74 -9.60
N LEU A 781 26.33 -24.86 -10.36
CA LEU A 781 26.92 -23.60 -10.80
C LEU A 781 27.33 -22.71 -9.61
N LEU A 782 26.48 -22.56 -8.59
CA LEU A 782 26.77 -21.77 -7.39
C LEU A 782 27.92 -22.36 -6.57
N TYR A 783 27.93 -23.67 -6.35
CA TYR A 783 29.05 -24.32 -5.69
C TYR A 783 30.36 -24.07 -6.45
N LYS A 784 30.37 -24.24 -7.77
CA LYS A 784 31.56 -23.96 -8.59
C LYS A 784 32.03 -22.51 -8.42
N GLN A 785 31.11 -21.55 -8.45
CA GLN A 785 31.41 -20.13 -8.26
C GLN A 785 31.95 -19.82 -6.85
N PHE A 786 31.33 -20.37 -5.80
CA PHE A 786 31.78 -20.17 -4.41
C PHE A 786 33.15 -20.81 -4.15
N PHE A 787 33.42 -22.00 -4.70
CA PHE A 787 34.73 -22.62 -4.60
C PHE A 787 35.79 -21.88 -5.43
N ALA A 788 35.47 -21.43 -6.64
CA ALA A 788 36.42 -20.66 -7.47
C ALA A 788 36.79 -19.31 -6.82
N THR A 789 35.83 -18.65 -6.16
CA THR A 789 36.05 -17.36 -5.48
C THR A 789 36.60 -17.50 -4.05
N GLY A 790 36.65 -18.72 -3.50
CA GLY A 790 37.11 -19.00 -2.14
C GLY A 790 36.11 -18.66 -1.03
N ARG A 791 34.82 -18.52 -1.36
CA ARG A 791 33.73 -18.19 -0.44
C ARG A 791 33.11 -19.43 0.20
N LEU A 792 33.88 -20.07 1.08
CA LEU A 792 33.44 -21.32 1.73
C LEU A 792 32.22 -21.11 2.65
N ALA A 793 32.07 -19.96 3.31
CA ALA A 793 30.92 -19.65 4.14
C ALA A 793 29.60 -19.69 3.37
N ALA A 794 29.57 -19.12 2.15
CA ALA A 794 28.40 -19.18 1.27
C ALA A 794 28.10 -20.62 0.80
N ALA A 795 29.13 -21.43 0.53
CA ALA A 795 28.94 -22.84 0.21
C ALA A 795 28.36 -23.65 1.39
N ARG A 796 28.77 -23.34 2.63
CA ARG A 796 28.21 -23.98 3.84
C ARG A 796 26.74 -23.62 4.02
N GLU A 797 26.40 -22.35 3.90
CA GLU A 797 25.01 -21.88 3.95
C GLU A 797 24.16 -22.54 2.86
N LEU A 798 24.69 -22.66 1.64
CA LEU A 798 24.01 -23.37 0.55
C LEU A 798 23.74 -24.85 0.91
N SER A 799 24.72 -25.58 1.45
CA SER A 799 24.50 -26.98 1.87
C SER A 799 23.51 -27.14 3.01
N SER A 800 23.42 -26.14 3.90
CA SER A 800 22.49 -26.14 5.03
C SER A 800 21.05 -25.89 4.56
N ARG A 801 20.83 -24.88 3.72
CA ARG A 801 19.47 -24.47 3.29
C ARG A 801 18.93 -25.24 2.09
N MET A 802 19.82 -25.78 1.26
CA MET A 802 19.52 -26.49 0.02
C MET A 802 20.14 -27.89 0.00
N SER A 803 20.04 -28.64 1.11
CA SER A 803 20.59 -29.99 1.14
C SER A 803 19.88 -30.91 0.14
N LEU A 804 20.65 -31.61 -0.70
CA LEU A 804 20.09 -32.57 -1.65
C LEU A 804 19.38 -33.73 -0.95
N SER A 805 19.84 -34.11 0.24
CA SER A 805 19.22 -35.16 1.05
C SER A 805 17.79 -34.79 1.47
N GLU A 806 17.61 -33.57 1.97
CA GLU A 806 16.32 -33.05 2.40
C GLU A 806 15.38 -32.83 1.22
N ILE A 807 15.86 -32.18 0.15
CA ILE A 807 15.06 -31.89 -1.04
C ILE A 807 14.61 -33.18 -1.72
N SER A 808 15.48 -34.18 -1.85
CA SER A 808 15.11 -35.47 -2.48
C SER A 808 14.07 -36.23 -1.66
N ARG A 809 14.20 -36.22 -0.33
CA ARG A 809 13.21 -36.81 0.58
C ARG A 809 11.87 -36.08 0.54
N GLU A 810 11.87 -34.76 0.44
CA GLU A 810 10.66 -33.95 0.32
C GLU A 810 9.95 -34.15 -1.03
N GLN A 811 10.69 -34.13 -2.15
CA GLN A 811 10.11 -34.18 -3.50
C GLN A 811 9.78 -35.61 -3.97
N PHE A 812 10.56 -36.61 -3.54
CA PHE A 812 10.44 -37.99 -4.04
C PHE A 812 10.17 -39.03 -2.94
N GLY A 813 10.26 -38.67 -1.66
CA GLY A 813 10.03 -39.58 -0.53
C GLY A 813 11.21 -40.49 -0.17
N PHE A 814 12.37 -40.33 -0.81
CA PHE A 814 13.59 -41.09 -0.53
C PHE A 814 14.84 -40.23 -0.71
N ASP A 815 15.93 -40.58 -0.02
CA ASP A 815 17.20 -39.84 -0.09
C ASP A 815 18.06 -40.33 -1.27
N LEU A 816 18.32 -39.45 -2.22
CA LEU A 816 19.16 -39.74 -3.40
C LEU A 816 20.66 -39.86 -3.06
N THR A 817 21.09 -39.35 -1.91
CA THR A 817 22.49 -39.39 -1.48
C THR A 817 22.92 -40.78 -0.97
N GLU A 818 21.96 -41.62 -0.57
CA GLU A 818 22.17 -43.00 -0.13
C GLU A 818 22.50 -43.96 -1.28
N PHE A 819 22.20 -43.57 -2.53
CA PHE A 819 22.44 -44.42 -3.71
C PHE A 819 23.85 -44.23 -4.29
N PRO A 820 24.66 -45.30 -4.40
CA PRO A 820 25.98 -45.24 -5.03
C PRO A 820 25.86 -44.88 -6.52
N PHE A 821 26.74 -43.99 -7.00
CA PHE A 821 26.91 -43.78 -8.44
C PHE A 821 27.79 -44.88 -9.01
N GLY A 822 27.24 -45.68 -9.91
CA GLY A 822 27.98 -46.70 -10.65
C GLY A 822 27.28 -47.00 -11.95
N PHE A 823 27.97 -46.76 -13.06
CA PHE A 823 27.59 -47.29 -14.37
C PHE A 823 27.53 -48.81 -14.27
N GLU A 824 26.33 -49.40 -14.32
CA GLU A 824 26.16 -50.69 -14.98
C GLU A 824 26.11 -50.40 -16.49
N ASP A 825 27.28 -50.19 -17.10
CA ASP A 825 27.38 -50.42 -18.55
C ASP A 825 27.71 -51.90 -18.73
N GLY A 826 26.76 -52.61 -19.35
CA GLY A 826 26.85 -54.03 -19.60
C GLY A 826 27.98 -54.34 -20.58
N MET A 827 29.15 -54.68 -20.06
CA MET A 827 30.14 -55.45 -20.80
C MET A 827 30.82 -56.45 -19.88
N GLU A 828 30.37 -57.71 -19.97
CA GLU A 828 31.17 -58.86 -19.53
C GLU A 828 32.55 -58.78 -20.22
N PRO A 829 33.68 -58.76 -19.49
CA PRO A 829 34.96 -58.93 -20.13
C PRO A 829 35.08 -60.39 -20.59
N PRO A 830 35.37 -60.65 -21.88
CA PRO A 830 35.61 -62.00 -22.34
C PRO A 830 37.01 -62.44 -21.90
N THR A 831 37.09 -63.72 -21.54
CA THR A 831 38.28 -64.58 -21.30
C THR A 831 38.85 -64.67 -19.88
N PRO A 832 39.00 -65.90 -19.34
CA PRO A 832 39.65 -66.17 -18.07
C PRO A 832 41.15 -66.41 -18.29
N GLU A 833 42.00 -65.52 -17.82
CA GLU A 833 43.42 -65.83 -17.60
C GLU A 833 43.66 -66.17 -16.12
N PRO A 834 44.52 -67.17 -15.83
CA PRO A 834 44.71 -67.69 -14.48
C PRO A 834 45.39 -66.66 -13.58
N SER A 835 44.76 -66.40 -12.44
CA SER A 835 45.18 -65.51 -11.38
C SER A 835 46.53 -65.89 -10.75
N SER A 836 47.49 -64.95 -10.80
CA SER A 836 48.61 -64.89 -9.84
C SER A 836 48.09 -64.66 -8.42
N PRO A 837 48.69 -65.28 -7.38
CA PRO A 837 48.20 -65.21 -6.01
C PRO A 837 48.68 -63.92 -5.34
N THR A 838 48.12 -62.76 -5.70
CA THR A 838 48.38 -61.51 -4.94
C THR A 838 47.26 -60.47 -5.02
N LYS A 839 46.08 -60.78 -5.56
CA LYS A 839 44.93 -59.85 -5.53
C LYS A 839 43.88 -60.30 -4.53
N SER A 840 44.21 -60.26 -3.25
CA SER A 840 43.20 -60.01 -2.23
C SER A 840 42.83 -58.53 -2.31
N ARG A 841 41.62 -58.21 -2.76
CA ARG A 841 41.01 -56.89 -2.55
C ARG A 841 41.00 -56.64 -1.03
N LEU A 842 41.97 -55.87 -0.55
CA LEU A 842 42.07 -55.41 0.83
C LEU A 842 42.29 -53.91 0.78
N LEU A 843 41.34 -53.18 1.39
CA LEU A 843 41.36 -51.78 1.86
C LEU A 843 39.97 -51.18 1.64
N GLY A 844 38.96 -51.79 2.26
CA GLY A 844 37.72 -51.10 2.56
C GLY A 844 37.84 -50.53 3.96
N SER A 845 37.63 -49.22 4.09
CA SER A 845 37.28 -48.55 5.36
C SER A 845 36.33 -49.44 6.17
N PRO A 846 36.42 -49.52 7.51
CA PRO A 846 35.51 -50.32 8.33
C PRO A 846 34.03 -50.03 8.03
N HIS A 847 33.71 -48.83 7.55
CA HIS A 847 32.38 -48.39 7.18
C HIS A 847 31.87 -48.99 5.84
N LYS A 848 32.74 -49.38 4.90
CA LYS A 848 32.33 -50.08 3.67
C LYS A 848 31.83 -51.50 3.92
N ARG A 849 31.97 -52.06 5.14
CA ARG A 849 31.42 -53.39 5.50
C ARG A 849 29.97 -53.35 6.00
N SER A 850 29.40 -52.17 6.26
CA SER A 850 28.03 -52.03 6.79
C SER A 850 26.97 -51.75 5.74
N TRP A 851 27.34 -51.48 4.47
CA TRP A 851 26.37 -51.46 3.37
C TRP A 851 26.19 -52.87 2.85
N SER A 852 25.50 -53.65 3.67
CA SER A 852 24.91 -54.92 3.29
C SER A 852 24.05 -54.68 2.05
N ILE A 853 24.46 -55.28 0.94
CA ILE A 853 23.70 -55.45 -0.30
C ILE A 853 22.43 -56.24 0.06
N THR A 854 21.42 -55.57 0.59
CA THR A 854 20.17 -56.22 1.05
C THR A 854 18.92 -55.40 0.77
N ASN A 855 19.00 -54.40 -0.10
CA ASN A 855 17.81 -53.85 -0.76
C ASN A 855 18.17 -53.43 -2.20
N LYS A 856 18.26 -54.41 -3.10
CA LYS A 856 18.15 -54.15 -4.54
C LYS A 856 16.69 -53.91 -4.85
N MET A 857 16.21 -52.67 -4.72
CA MET A 857 15.12 -52.22 -5.58
C MET A 857 15.69 -52.12 -7.01
N PRO A 858 14.94 -52.52 -8.06
CA PRO A 858 15.34 -52.24 -9.43
C PRO A 858 15.43 -50.72 -9.56
N LEU A 859 16.58 -50.19 -10.00
CA LEU A 859 16.73 -48.77 -10.30
C LEU A 859 15.80 -48.48 -11.48
N ASP A 860 14.67 -47.81 -11.21
CA ASP A 860 13.78 -47.38 -12.28
C ASP A 860 14.54 -46.39 -13.18
N THR A 861 14.26 -46.41 -14.49
CA THR A 861 14.88 -45.52 -15.48
C THR A 861 14.79 -44.05 -15.06
N GLN A 862 13.70 -43.69 -14.36
CA GLN A 862 13.47 -42.37 -13.82
C GLN A 862 14.41 -42.02 -12.66
N THR A 863 14.67 -42.94 -11.73
CA THR A 863 15.63 -42.73 -10.62
C THR A 863 17.05 -42.55 -11.13
N GLY A 864 17.44 -43.29 -12.17
CA GLY A 864 18.75 -43.13 -12.82
C GLY A 864 18.97 -41.72 -13.39
N ILE A 865 17.94 -41.12 -14.00
CA ILE A 865 17.99 -39.74 -14.53
C ILE A 865 18.15 -38.73 -13.39
N LEU A 866 17.42 -38.88 -12.28
CA LEU A 866 17.51 -37.98 -11.13
C LEU A 866 18.92 -38.00 -10.49
N ILE A 867 19.51 -39.19 -10.38
CA ILE A 867 20.88 -39.38 -9.87
C ILE A 867 21.89 -38.72 -10.83
N GLN A 868 21.71 -38.89 -12.14
CA GLN A 868 22.59 -38.28 -13.13
C GLN A 868 22.54 -36.75 -13.06
N GLN A 869 21.35 -36.16 -12.96
CA GLN A 869 21.17 -34.70 -12.87
C GLN A 869 21.80 -34.09 -11.61
N SER A 870 21.77 -34.80 -10.49
CA SER A 870 22.28 -34.31 -9.19
C SER A 870 23.77 -34.53 -8.95
N HIS A 871 24.46 -35.28 -9.83
CA HIS A 871 25.82 -35.78 -9.60
C HIS A 871 26.82 -34.67 -9.22
N ILE A 872 26.93 -33.61 -10.03
CA ILE A 872 27.95 -32.56 -9.83
C ILE A 872 27.66 -31.76 -8.56
N MET A 873 26.39 -31.40 -8.32
CA MET A 873 26.00 -30.68 -7.11
C MET A 873 26.29 -31.51 -5.86
N ARG A 874 25.98 -32.82 -5.89
CA ARG A 874 26.21 -33.75 -4.77
C ARG A 874 27.69 -33.89 -4.44
N ASP A 875 28.55 -34.01 -5.45
CA ASP A 875 30.00 -34.09 -5.25
C ASP A 875 30.56 -32.82 -4.59
N LEU A 876 30.09 -31.65 -5.02
CA LEU A 876 30.49 -30.36 -4.46
C LEU A 876 29.91 -30.12 -3.05
N GLU A 877 28.68 -30.55 -2.78
CA GLU A 877 28.06 -30.51 -1.44
C GLU A 877 28.85 -31.39 -0.45
N LYS A 878 29.24 -32.61 -0.86
CA LYS A 878 30.09 -33.49 -0.03
C LYS A 878 31.42 -32.86 0.35
N LEU A 879 32.01 -32.05 -0.53
CA LEU A 879 33.27 -31.36 -0.25
C LEU A 879 33.11 -30.34 0.89
N ILE A 880 32.05 -29.53 0.86
CA ILE A 880 31.84 -28.54 1.93
C ILE A 880 31.43 -29.21 3.24
N LEU A 881 30.62 -30.27 3.19
CA LEU A 881 30.27 -31.07 4.37
C LEU A 881 31.52 -31.71 5.02
N ALA A 882 32.49 -32.16 4.22
CA ALA A 882 33.77 -32.67 4.74
C ALA A 882 34.59 -31.59 5.45
N PHE A 883 34.64 -30.37 4.91
CA PHE A 883 35.30 -29.25 5.60
C PHE A 883 34.55 -28.83 6.87
N ASP A 884 33.21 -28.86 6.86
CA ASP A 884 32.40 -28.52 8.03
C ASP A 884 32.61 -29.53 9.16
N ALA A 885 32.60 -30.83 8.84
CA ALA A 885 32.90 -31.90 9.78
C ALA A 885 34.30 -31.74 10.40
N LEU A 886 35.30 -31.36 9.61
CA LEU A 886 36.66 -31.08 10.12
C LEU A 886 36.70 -29.87 11.06
N GLU A 887 35.92 -28.83 10.80
CA GLU A 887 35.82 -27.66 11.67
C GLU A 887 35.12 -28.02 12.99
N ARG A 888 34.04 -28.81 12.94
CA ARG A 888 33.38 -29.38 14.13
C ARG A 888 34.36 -30.20 14.98
N PHE A 889 35.15 -31.07 14.34
CA PHE A 889 36.21 -31.83 15.01
C PHE A 889 37.25 -30.92 15.67
N ALA A 890 37.65 -29.84 15.01
CA ALA A 890 38.63 -28.88 15.56
C ALA A 890 38.11 -28.14 16.80
N VAL A 891 36.82 -27.80 16.83
CA VAL A 891 36.15 -27.18 17.99
C VAL A 891 36.13 -28.15 19.17
N LEU A 892 35.77 -29.42 18.93
CA LEU A 892 35.79 -30.47 19.97
C LEU A 892 37.20 -30.74 20.50
N CYS A 893 38.22 -30.75 19.63
CA CYS A 893 39.62 -30.89 20.05
C CYS A 893 40.04 -29.83 21.08
N GLU A 894 39.67 -28.56 20.87
CA GLU A 894 39.99 -27.52 21.83
C GLU A 894 39.17 -27.60 23.10
N LYS A 895 37.87 -27.90 23.00
CA LYS A 895 37.05 -28.12 24.20
C LYS A 895 37.68 -29.19 25.08
N LEU A 896 38.16 -30.28 24.47
CA LEU A 896 38.90 -31.32 25.17
C LEU A 896 40.23 -30.80 25.73
N ASP A 897 41.04 -30.08 24.96
CA ASP A 897 42.32 -29.51 25.41
C ASP A 897 42.18 -28.57 26.61
N LYS A 898 41.16 -27.69 26.60
CA LYS A 898 40.84 -26.79 27.71
C LYS A 898 40.41 -27.55 28.97
N ASN A 899 39.73 -28.67 28.81
CA ASN A 899 39.22 -29.49 29.91
C ASN A 899 40.19 -30.58 30.39
N LYS A 900 41.36 -30.78 29.74
CA LYS A 900 42.40 -31.76 30.14
C LYS A 900 42.86 -31.65 31.60
N HIS A 901 42.71 -30.47 32.22
CA HIS A 901 43.15 -30.20 33.60
C HIS A 901 42.00 -30.23 34.62
N ARG A 902 40.75 -30.46 34.20
CA ARG A 902 39.60 -30.61 35.12
C ARG A 902 39.66 -32.00 35.80
N ARG A 903 39.24 -32.07 37.07
CA ARG A 903 39.20 -33.33 37.86
C ARG A 903 37.97 -34.19 37.58
N ASP A 904 37.04 -33.70 36.78
CA ASP A 904 35.82 -34.40 36.42
C ASP A 904 36.12 -35.40 35.29
N THR A 905 36.15 -36.67 35.66
CA THR A 905 36.52 -37.77 34.77
C THR A 905 35.38 -38.21 33.84
N GLY A 906 34.13 -37.87 34.18
CA GLY A 906 32.96 -38.14 33.34
C GLY A 906 32.96 -37.28 32.08
N THR A 907 33.01 -35.96 32.26
CA THR A 907 33.02 -34.99 31.15
C THR A 907 34.18 -35.17 30.17
N ILE A 908 35.36 -35.60 30.62
CA ILE A 908 36.49 -35.91 29.72
C ILE A 908 36.23 -37.19 28.91
N LYS A 909 35.54 -38.17 29.49
CA LYS A 909 35.17 -39.40 28.79
C LYS A 909 34.11 -39.11 27.72
N ASP A 910 33.09 -38.35 28.08
CA ASP A 910 32.01 -37.95 27.16
C ASP A 910 32.58 -37.14 25.97
N LEU A 911 33.45 -36.16 26.25
CA LEU A 911 34.14 -35.40 25.19
C LEU A 911 35.04 -36.25 24.28
N ARG A 912 35.58 -37.37 24.78
CA ARG A 912 36.36 -38.31 23.95
C ARG A 912 35.46 -39.18 23.08
N GLU A 913 34.29 -39.57 23.58
CA GLU A 913 33.28 -40.28 22.80
C GLU A 913 32.73 -39.36 21.70
N GLU A 914 32.35 -38.12 22.02
CA GLU A 914 31.94 -37.10 21.04
C GLU A 914 33.03 -36.83 19.99
N LEU A 915 34.30 -36.77 20.40
CA LEU A 915 35.42 -36.57 19.47
C LEU A 915 35.61 -37.77 18.53
N GLN A 916 35.39 -39.01 19.00
CA GLN A 916 35.44 -40.21 18.17
C GLN A 916 34.28 -40.26 17.17
N GLU A 917 33.07 -39.87 17.59
CA GLU A 917 31.91 -39.75 16.71
C GLU A 917 32.14 -38.70 15.62
N SER A 918 32.65 -37.52 16.00
CA SER A 918 33.00 -36.47 15.04
C SER A 918 34.11 -36.90 14.07
N LEU A 919 35.07 -37.72 14.51
CA LEU A 919 36.09 -38.28 13.61
C LEU A 919 35.49 -39.28 12.62
N ASN A 920 34.55 -40.12 13.06
CA ASN A 920 33.85 -41.04 12.17
C ASN A 920 33.03 -40.28 11.12
N ASP A 921 32.34 -39.20 11.52
CA ASP A 921 31.60 -38.30 10.62
C ASP A 921 32.51 -37.70 9.54
N VAL A 922 33.68 -37.19 9.95
CA VAL A 922 34.72 -36.72 9.01
C VAL A 922 35.14 -37.83 8.04
N SER A 923 35.37 -39.05 8.51
CA SER A 923 35.75 -40.18 7.66
C SER A 923 34.67 -40.53 6.62
N VAL A 924 33.38 -40.46 6.96
CA VAL A 924 32.27 -40.74 6.03
C VAL A 924 32.29 -39.77 4.85
N HIS A 925 32.38 -38.47 5.12
CA HIS A 925 32.38 -37.46 4.07
C HIS A 925 33.64 -37.51 3.21
N ILE A 926 34.80 -37.76 3.82
CA ILE A 926 36.08 -37.85 3.09
C ILE A 926 36.15 -39.10 2.23
N ASP A 927 35.75 -40.27 2.72
CA ASP A 927 35.71 -41.49 1.89
C ASP A 927 34.86 -41.26 0.61
N GLY A 928 33.81 -40.43 0.68
CA GLY A 928 32.98 -40.06 -0.46
C GLY A 928 33.63 -39.08 -1.46
N VAL A 929 34.60 -38.27 -1.04
CA VAL A 929 35.35 -37.32 -1.88
C VAL A 929 36.61 -37.97 -2.49
N MET A 930 37.03 -39.11 -1.94
CA MET A 930 38.30 -39.78 -2.23
C MET A 930 38.24 -40.87 -3.32
N ASP A 931 37.03 -41.23 -3.77
CA ASP A 931 36.78 -42.15 -4.91
C ASP A 931 36.73 -41.35 -6.25
N PHE A 932 35.91 -41.75 -7.25
CA PHE A 932 35.79 -41.09 -8.57
C PHE A 932 35.04 -39.73 -8.49
N TRP A 933 35.67 -38.70 -7.93
CA TRP A 933 35.03 -37.42 -7.59
C TRP A 933 35.24 -36.32 -8.66
N LEU A 934 34.16 -35.61 -9.06
CA LEU A 934 34.14 -34.56 -10.10
C LEU A 934 34.67 -35.00 -11.48
N THR A 935 34.38 -36.22 -11.91
CA THR A 935 34.91 -36.78 -13.18
C THR A 935 33.95 -36.66 -14.37
N SER A 936 32.70 -36.29 -14.11
CA SER A 936 31.60 -36.29 -15.09
C SER A 936 31.24 -34.86 -15.53
N ALA A 937 32.11 -34.18 -16.28
CA ALA A 937 31.80 -32.87 -16.86
C ALA A 937 31.07 -33.01 -18.21
N GLU A 938 30.15 -32.09 -18.49
CA GLU A 938 29.44 -32.07 -19.78
C GLU A 938 30.22 -31.32 -20.88
N THR A 939 31.11 -30.40 -20.47
CA THR A 939 31.89 -29.54 -21.38
C THR A 939 33.37 -29.49 -21.00
N GLU A 940 34.25 -29.22 -21.97
CA GLU A 940 35.70 -29.05 -21.72
C GLU A 940 36.01 -27.87 -20.77
N ALA A 941 35.21 -26.80 -20.82
CA ALA A 941 35.35 -25.66 -19.92
C ALA A 941 34.98 -26.04 -18.48
N GLU A 942 33.87 -26.75 -18.29
CA GLU A 942 33.47 -27.24 -16.97
C GLU A 942 34.49 -28.24 -16.41
N GLN A 943 35.05 -29.10 -17.25
CA GLN A 943 36.11 -30.03 -16.83
C GLN A 943 37.33 -29.28 -16.27
N ALA A 944 37.72 -28.16 -16.89
CA ALA A 944 38.82 -27.34 -16.42
C ALA A 944 38.50 -26.65 -15.08
N GLU A 945 37.28 -26.14 -14.89
CA GLU A 945 36.82 -25.55 -13.63
C GLU A 945 36.81 -26.58 -12.49
N LEU A 946 36.22 -27.77 -12.73
CA LEU A 946 36.18 -28.84 -11.75
C LEU A 946 37.59 -29.35 -11.41
N GLU A 947 38.49 -29.38 -12.40
CA GLU A 947 39.89 -29.73 -12.20
C GLU A 947 40.63 -28.69 -11.35
N GLU A 948 40.36 -27.40 -11.53
CA GLU A 948 40.92 -26.33 -10.70
C GLU A 948 40.46 -26.47 -9.25
N ILE A 949 39.15 -26.68 -9.01
CA ILE A 949 38.59 -26.93 -7.67
C ILE A 949 39.27 -28.14 -7.03
N ARG A 950 39.46 -29.24 -7.79
CA ARG A 950 40.15 -30.45 -7.31
C ARG A 950 41.58 -30.16 -6.85
N VAL A 951 42.36 -29.44 -7.65
CA VAL A 951 43.76 -29.12 -7.34
C VAL A 951 43.88 -28.21 -6.10
N ILE A 952 42.91 -27.31 -5.90
CA ILE A 952 42.92 -26.37 -4.78
C ILE A 952 42.52 -27.06 -3.47
N TYR A 953 41.38 -27.77 -3.46
CA TYR A 953 40.72 -28.18 -2.23
C TYR A 953 41.03 -29.60 -1.79
N ILE A 954 41.29 -30.55 -2.69
CA ILE A 954 41.61 -31.93 -2.29
C ILE A 954 42.87 -31.99 -1.42
N PRO A 955 44.01 -31.39 -1.81
CA PRO A 955 45.21 -31.43 -0.97
C PRO A 955 45.00 -30.75 0.39
N GLU A 956 44.20 -29.68 0.45
CA GLU A 956 43.84 -28.98 1.70
C GLU A 956 43.00 -29.87 2.63
N LEU A 957 41.96 -30.51 2.11
CA LEU A 957 41.07 -31.40 2.85
C LEU A 957 41.85 -32.61 3.37
N PHE A 958 42.61 -33.26 2.49
CA PHE A 958 43.34 -34.49 2.79
C PHE A 958 44.43 -34.30 3.85
N LEU A 959 45.22 -33.21 3.76
CA LEU A 959 46.22 -32.90 4.79
C LEU A 959 45.58 -32.50 6.12
N SER A 960 44.42 -31.85 6.09
CA SER A 960 43.67 -31.51 7.32
C SER A 960 43.11 -32.76 7.99
N TYR A 961 42.66 -33.75 7.20
CA TYR A 961 42.22 -35.05 7.70
C TYR A 961 43.36 -35.89 8.27
N HIS A 962 44.52 -35.92 7.60
CA HIS A 962 45.72 -36.52 8.17
C HIS A 962 46.03 -35.92 9.55
N ASN A 963 45.97 -34.60 9.69
CA ASN A 963 46.23 -33.94 10.97
C ASN A 963 45.15 -34.24 12.02
N ALA A 964 43.89 -34.41 11.62
CA ALA A 964 42.81 -34.87 12.50
C ALA A 964 43.08 -36.28 13.03
N LEU A 965 43.42 -37.22 12.15
CA LEU A 965 43.80 -38.60 12.50
C LEU A 965 45.08 -38.63 13.36
N TYR A 966 46.07 -37.81 13.04
CA TYR A 966 47.30 -37.69 13.82
C TYR A 966 47.00 -37.21 15.24
N HIS A 967 46.14 -36.20 15.40
CA HIS A 967 45.73 -35.71 16.72
C HIS A 967 44.90 -36.77 17.49
N ALA A 968 43.92 -37.40 16.83
CA ALA A 968 43.14 -38.50 17.39
C ALA A 968 44.03 -39.68 17.82
N GLY A 969 45.11 -39.95 17.08
CA GLY A 969 46.14 -40.93 17.40
C GLY A 969 46.82 -40.72 18.76
N HIS A 970 46.95 -39.47 19.20
CA HIS A 970 47.58 -39.12 20.48
C HIS A 970 46.57 -39.01 21.63
N VAL A 971 45.30 -38.74 21.33
CA VAL A 971 44.27 -38.40 22.32
C VAL A 971 43.27 -39.53 22.58
N LEU A 972 42.90 -40.29 21.54
CA LEU A 972 41.92 -41.37 21.60
C LEU A 972 42.63 -42.74 21.63
N THR A 973 43.16 -43.18 20.49
CA THR A 973 43.85 -44.47 20.35
C THR A 973 44.96 -44.38 19.31
N SER A 974 46.12 -44.99 19.60
CA SER A 974 47.27 -45.03 18.68
C SER A 974 47.01 -45.79 17.37
N GLU A 975 45.88 -46.48 17.27
CA GLU A 975 45.42 -47.20 16.06
C GLU A 975 45.13 -46.22 14.90
N HIS A 976 44.72 -44.99 15.18
CA HIS A 976 44.50 -43.97 14.15
C HIS A 976 45.80 -43.53 13.45
N LEU A 977 46.98 -43.73 14.05
CA LEU A 977 48.26 -43.48 13.39
C LEU A 977 48.54 -44.48 12.26
N ILE A 978 48.02 -45.71 12.34
CA ILE A 978 48.05 -46.66 11.23
C ILE A 978 47.18 -46.14 10.08
N GLN A 979 46.00 -45.59 10.40
CA GLN A 979 45.13 -44.99 9.39
C GLN A 979 45.81 -43.81 8.68
N CYS A 980 46.60 -42.98 9.39
CA CYS A 980 47.44 -41.95 8.76
C CYS A 980 48.41 -42.52 7.72
N MET A 981 48.98 -43.71 7.95
CA MET A 981 49.88 -44.35 6.98
C MET A 981 49.12 -44.98 5.81
N ASN A 982 47.91 -45.48 6.04
CA ASN A 982 47.04 -46.02 4.98
C ASN A 982 46.60 -44.95 3.98
N LEU A 983 46.56 -43.68 4.39
CA LEU A 983 46.37 -42.53 3.48
C LEU A 983 47.43 -42.48 2.37
N ALA A 984 48.67 -42.93 2.62
CA ALA A 984 49.71 -42.98 1.60
C ALA A 984 49.39 -44.00 0.49
N ILE A 985 48.73 -45.11 0.85
CA ILE A 985 48.28 -46.13 -0.09
C ILE A 985 47.17 -45.56 -0.98
N GLN A 986 46.21 -44.84 -0.38
CA GLN A 986 45.12 -44.20 -1.14
C GLN A 986 45.63 -43.18 -2.16
N VAL A 987 46.63 -42.36 -1.80
CA VAL A 987 47.25 -41.39 -2.74
C VAL A 987 48.02 -42.11 -3.85
N ALA A 988 48.65 -43.25 -3.56
CA ALA A 988 49.40 -44.01 -4.56
C ALA A 988 48.49 -44.78 -5.53
N GLU A 989 47.33 -45.27 -5.07
CA GLU A 989 46.40 -46.06 -5.88
C GLU A 989 45.43 -45.20 -6.73
N ASN A 990 45.14 -43.96 -6.30
CA ASN A 990 44.24 -43.06 -7.03
C ASN A 990 45.03 -42.03 -7.87
N GLU A 991 45.03 -42.22 -9.20
CA GLU A 991 45.74 -41.34 -10.15
C GLU A 991 45.25 -39.88 -10.10
N LEU A 992 43.96 -39.64 -9.86
CA LEU A 992 43.38 -38.29 -9.78
C LEU A 992 43.88 -37.54 -8.54
N LEU A 993 43.95 -38.25 -7.41
CA LEU A 993 44.44 -37.74 -6.14
C LEU A 993 45.94 -37.43 -6.22
N ASN A 994 46.74 -38.37 -6.75
CA ASN A 994 48.16 -38.14 -7.00
C ASN A 994 48.39 -36.94 -7.92
N GLY A 995 47.64 -36.86 -9.02
CA GLY A 995 47.67 -35.75 -9.96
C GLY A 995 47.35 -34.41 -9.32
N ALA A 996 46.39 -34.35 -8.40
CA ALA A 996 46.04 -33.13 -7.66
C ALA A 996 47.19 -32.67 -6.75
N PHE A 997 47.84 -33.58 -6.00
CA PHE A 997 48.98 -33.25 -5.13
C PHE A 997 50.21 -32.78 -5.92
N ILE A 998 50.49 -33.38 -7.07
CA ILE A 998 51.58 -32.98 -7.97
C ILE A 998 51.32 -31.57 -8.52
N ARG A 999 50.12 -31.33 -9.06
CA ARG A 999 49.74 -30.03 -9.64
C ARG A 999 49.66 -28.91 -8.60
N ALA A 1000 49.21 -29.22 -7.39
CA ALA A 1000 49.23 -28.29 -6.26
C ALA A 1000 50.64 -28.03 -5.70
N ARG A 1001 51.66 -28.83 -6.10
CA ARG A 1001 53.03 -28.81 -5.58
C ARG A 1001 53.12 -29.08 -4.06
N ARG A 1002 52.24 -29.95 -3.53
CA ARG A 1002 52.15 -30.25 -2.08
C ARG A 1002 52.60 -31.66 -1.70
N MET A 1003 53.18 -32.41 -2.64
CA MET A 1003 53.68 -33.76 -2.36
C MET A 1003 54.75 -33.78 -1.25
N ALA A 1004 55.63 -32.78 -1.21
CA ALA A 1004 56.64 -32.66 -0.15
C ALA A 1004 56.00 -32.49 1.25
N GLU A 1005 54.93 -31.71 1.34
CA GLU A 1005 54.21 -31.47 2.59
C GLU A 1005 53.48 -32.73 3.07
N LEU A 1006 52.90 -33.51 2.14
CA LEU A 1006 52.32 -34.81 2.45
C LEU A 1006 53.38 -35.79 2.99
N MET A 1007 54.56 -35.85 2.38
CA MET A 1007 55.65 -36.69 2.87
C MET A 1007 56.14 -36.26 4.25
N ASP A 1008 56.25 -34.96 4.51
CA ASP A 1008 56.59 -34.43 5.84
C ASP A 1008 55.50 -34.80 6.87
N ALA A 1009 54.22 -34.79 6.49
CA ALA A 1009 53.09 -35.20 7.36
C ALA A 1009 53.14 -36.70 7.70
N LEU A 1010 53.34 -37.56 6.70
CA LEU A 1010 53.48 -39.00 6.90
C LEU A 1010 54.70 -39.36 7.75
N ALA A 1011 55.83 -38.64 7.56
CA ALA A 1011 57.01 -38.80 8.38
C ALA A 1011 56.73 -38.50 9.87
N LEU A 1012 55.90 -37.49 10.16
CA LEU A 1012 55.46 -37.21 11.54
C LEU A 1012 54.65 -38.36 12.13
N SER A 1013 53.70 -38.90 11.39
CA SER A 1013 52.90 -40.06 11.81
C SER A 1013 53.79 -41.28 12.09
N SER A 1014 54.75 -41.57 11.20
CA SER A 1014 55.69 -42.69 11.41
C SER A 1014 56.56 -42.51 12.66
N ARG A 1015 57.05 -41.29 12.93
CA ARG A 1015 57.82 -40.97 14.15
C ARG A 1015 56.95 -41.10 15.41
N ALA A 1016 55.69 -40.66 15.35
CA ALA A 1016 54.76 -40.82 16.45
C ALA A 1016 54.48 -42.31 16.74
N MET A 1017 54.34 -43.15 15.70
CA MET A 1017 54.16 -44.59 15.87
C MET A 1017 55.33 -45.24 16.61
N VAL A 1018 56.59 -44.91 16.25
CA VAL A 1018 57.79 -45.42 16.95
C VAL A 1018 57.78 -45.02 18.43
N ASN A 1019 57.38 -43.78 18.73
CA ASN A 1019 57.37 -43.25 20.09
C ASN A 1019 56.24 -43.80 20.98
N THR A 1020 55.21 -44.45 20.42
CA THR A 1020 54.06 -44.94 21.19
C THR A 1020 54.33 -46.23 21.98
N GLN A 1021 55.42 -46.96 21.68
CA GLN A 1021 55.80 -48.24 22.32
C GLN A 1021 54.59 -49.21 22.51
N ALA A 1022 53.76 -49.34 21.48
CA ALA A 1022 52.50 -50.09 21.57
C ALA A 1022 52.75 -51.61 21.74
N LYS A 1023 51.88 -52.32 22.46
CA LYS A 1023 52.03 -53.77 22.67
C LYS A 1023 52.03 -54.52 21.33
N ALA A 1024 53.07 -55.31 21.07
CA ALA A 1024 53.35 -55.95 19.78
C ALA A 1024 52.26 -56.92 19.28
N ASP A 1025 51.39 -57.44 20.17
CA ASP A 1025 50.48 -58.56 19.87
C ASP A 1025 49.06 -58.15 19.45
N LYS A 1026 48.70 -56.86 19.43
CA LYS A 1026 47.33 -56.43 19.05
C LYS A 1026 47.21 -56.26 17.53
N LYS A 1027 46.58 -57.23 16.85
CA LYS A 1027 46.22 -57.17 15.43
C LYS A 1027 44.93 -56.38 15.22
N LEU A 1028 44.96 -55.41 14.32
CA LEU A 1028 43.76 -54.69 13.87
C LEU A 1028 42.87 -55.57 12.97
N PRO A 1029 41.58 -55.23 12.77
CA PRO A 1029 40.64 -55.98 11.92
C PRO A 1029 41.05 -56.12 10.45
N THR A 1030 42.03 -55.33 10.00
CA THR A 1030 42.65 -55.30 8.67
C THR A 1030 43.94 -56.14 8.59
N GLY A 1031 44.40 -56.71 9.71
CA GLY A 1031 45.63 -57.50 9.78
C GLY A 1031 46.90 -56.70 10.10
N GLU A 1032 46.78 -55.36 10.21
CA GLU A 1032 47.87 -54.43 10.51
C GLU A 1032 48.26 -54.48 12.00
N THR A 1033 49.55 -54.27 12.31
CA THR A 1033 50.09 -54.28 13.69
C THR A 1033 51.09 -53.15 13.92
N LEU A 1034 51.00 -52.48 15.07
CA LEU A 1034 52.00 -51.50 15.51
C LEU A 1034 53.35 -52.15 15.91
N GLY A 1035 53.41 -53.47 16.09
CA GLY A 1035 54.59 -54.17 16.60
C GLY A 1035 55.88 -54.01 15.79
N ILE A 1036 55.78 -53.75 14.48
CA ILE A 1036 56.95 -53.50 13.60
C ILE A 1036 57.68 -52.19 13.97
N TRP A 1037 57.00 -51.27 14.66
CA TRP A 1037 57.52 -49.95 15.01
C TRP A 1037 58.14 -49.88 16.42
N ASN A 1038 58.12 -50.99 17.17
CA ASN A 1038 58.86 -51.09 18.42
C ASN A 1038 60.34 -51.37 18.12
N VAL A 1039 61.13 -50.31 18.06
CA VAL A 1039 62.57 -50.41 17.86
C VAL A 1039 63.26 -50.42 19.24
N ASP A 1040 63.78 -51.57 19.66
CA ASP A 1040 64.69 -51.64 20.80
C ASP A 1040 66.07 -51.10 20.35
N VAL A 1041 66.41 -49.90 20.81
CA VAL A 1041 67.75 -49.34 20.59
C VAL A 1041 68.67 -49.93 21.66
N SER A 1042 69.60 -50.82 21.27
CA SER A 1042 70.65 -51.31 22.15
C SER A 1042 71.58 -50.16 22.54
N GLU A 1043 71.70 -49.86 23.83
CA GLU A 1043 72.52 -48.77 24.41
C GLU A 1043 74.07 -48.92 24.24
N ASP A 1044 74.55 -49.73 23.30
CA ASP A 1044 75.98 -49.94 23.06
C ASP A 1044 76.42 -49.31 21.73
N GLU A 1045 76.42 -47.97 21.65
CA GLU A 1045 77.29 -47.20 20.74
C GLU A 1045 77.27 -45.71 21.12
N SER A 1046 77.59 -45.42 22.38
CA SER A 1046 78.21 -44.16 22.73
C SER A 1046 79.73 -44.32 22.68
N ILE A 1047 80.42 -43.34 22.07
CA ILE A 1047 81.87 -43.05 22.11
C ILE A 1047 82.63 -43.40 20.81
N ASP A 1048 82.82 -42.40 19.92
CA ASP A 1048 84.15 -41.82 19.68
C ASP A 1048 84.12 -40.55 18.77
N GLU A 1049 84.53 -39.45 19.40
CA GLU A 1049 85.22 -38.20 18.98
C GLU A 1049 85.04 -37.48 17.62
N ALA A 1050 84.93 -36.14 17.78
CA ALA A 1050 85.42 -34.98 16.98
C ALA A 1050 84.50 -34.34 15.93
#